data_AF-R7K7F0-F1
#
_entry.id   AF-R7K7F0-F1
#
_cell.length_a   1.000
_cell.length_b   1.000
_cell.length_c   1.000
_cell.angle_alpha   90.00
_cell.angle_beta   90.00
_cell.angle_gamma   90.00
#
_symmetry.space_group_name_H-M   'P 1'
#
loop_
_entity.id
_entity.type
_entity.pdbx_description
1 polymer ?
#
loop_
_entity_poly.entity_id
_entity_poly.type
_entity_poly.pdbx_seq_one_letter_code
_entity_poly.pdbx_strand_id
1 'polypeptide(L)'
;MLAADLSALLSAGASAFLGADSLETAILGENLQSISSSMFEGCSSLKQIVLTDGISSVEPSAFKNCTALETIEIGSGVVRFAGNALNGCKSLKEINVNQKNSAFSSSNGILFDKSGIRLVLYPAGKTATSVNIGDGIKIVFEHAFENNPYIQSITLGADIEEIGNFAFAGLEALVTFDVKDGSALASIGEHAFDGCSSLLSFSAPTATVSIGKYAFAGCAKLETASFDGLASIPDYAFNGCAALTQINLGRVVSVGEHAFNDCSSLRRFDFTYVESLAIYAFSGCQNLDNVILNDKIPSLPDYVFNGCVSLTEISLPQTLSSVGQYALAGTGIVQAVLPQNVETVGDSAFEGCENLISATLGQKVRVLGASAFQNCISLSEITLNDGIEEIGNLAFANCSSLFVVKIPQSVVKVGKYAFLQNGQGLKILCVADSEPEGFDEEWNFGGYEVVWDCENQVENADFDFNLSTDEKYYILKGFASGKQAAELQLPSSHNGKPVKEIAAQAFVMNDSVVSVSIPASYVKIGDSAFYYCTSLASVTFAEGLEEIGKDAFRSCNLTSVSLPDGLKTLGEGTFRENAGLAEALIPDSVQTVGEGAFRKNSSSLVITCKASSKPDGWNEYWNYDDAQVVWAQESGNENEKNFVYKLSDDGTFYLVDGFADGVSLSEVRFPSEYDGKPVKGISNGMKFYGNTDITSVVCPSSFEILGDNAFYGCTNLESVTLNEGLKEIGQNAFRDCEKLKSVTVPFSVEIIKSGAFRGCDALTITCERTQEQIPATWDSNWNQDDCPVIWKDESES
;
A
#
# COMPACT_ATOMS: atom_id res chain seq x y z
N MET A 1 62.70 14.19 -31.07
CA MET A 1 63.95 13.40 -31.25
C MET A 1 63.55 12.11 -31.95
N LEU A 2 64.11 11.80 -33.12
CA LEU A 2 63.79 10.55 -33.85
C LEU A 2 64.30 9.30 -33.11
N ALA A 3 65.38 9.44 -32.33
CA ALA A 3 65.90 8.40 -31.44
C ALA A 3 66.44 9.04 -30.15
N ALA A 4 66.24 8.38 -29.01
CA ALA A 4 66.88 8.73 -27.74
C ALA A 4 67.78 7.57 -27.29
N ASP A 5 69.08 7.84 -27.15
CA ASP A 5 70.03 6.91 -26.51
C ASP A 5 69.97 7.14 -24.99
N LEU A 6 69.38 6.18 -24.28
CA LEU A 6 69.22 6.18 -22.82
C LEU A 6 70.14 5.15 -22.17
N SER A 7 71.19 4.72 -22.86
CA SER A 7 72.10 3.65 -22.40
C SER A 7 72.84 3.99 -21.10
N ALA A 8 73.08 5.29 -20.82
CA ALA A 8 73.75 5.77 -19.62
C ALA A 8 72.78 6.08 -18.45
N LEU A 9 71.47 5.90 -18.64
CA LEU A 9 70.45 6.29 -17.67
C LEU A 9 70.44 5.31 -16.48
N LEU A 10 70.70 5.81 -15.27
CA LEU A 10 70.65 5.02 -14.02
C LEU A 10 69.22 4.94 -13.46
N SER A 11 68.44 6.01 -13.63
CA SER A 11 67.04 6.10 -13.24
C SER A 11 66.35 7.22 -14.03
N ALA A 12 65.04 7.10 -14.22
CA ALA A 12 64.19 8.19 -14.68
C ALA A 12 62.92 8.27 -13.83
N GLY A 13 62.50 9.50 -13.52
CA GLY A 13 61.27 9.76 -12.78
C GLY A 13 60.03 9.35 -13.56
N ALA A 14 58.89 9.32 -12.88
CA ALA A 14 57.60 9.12 -13.53
C ALA A 14 57.40 10.17 -14.64
N SER A 15 56.75 9.77 -15.73
CA SER A 15 56.44 10.65 -16.87
C SER A 15 57.64 11.28 -17.60
N ALA A 16 58.86 10.73 -17.48
CA ALA A 16 60.08 11.34 -18.03
C ALA A 16 60.05 11.62 -19.55
N PHE A 17 59.30 10.84 -20.32
CA PHE A 17 59.12 10.99 -21.77
C PHE A 17 57.64 11.13 -22.17
N LEU A 18 56.78 11.54 -21.24
CA LEU A 18 55.35 11.73 -21.48
C LEU A 18 55.09 12.60 -22.72
N GLY A 19 54.32 12.07 -23.68
CA GLY A 19 53.93 12.77 -24.90
C GLY A 19 55.07 13.04 -25.88
N ALA A 20 56.19 12.31 -25.80
CA ALA A 20 57.28 12.43 -26.76
C ALA A 20 56.91 11.83 -28.14
N ASP A 21 55.95 12.44 -28.84
CA ASP A 21 55.27 11.91 -30.04
C ASP A 21 56.18 11.59 -31.21
N SER A 22 57.36 12.20 -31.32
CA SER A 22 58.32 11.94 -32.41
C SER A 22 59.35 10.85 -32.09
N LEU A 23 59.30 10.25 -30.89
CA LEU A 23 60.25 9.22 -30.46
C LEU A 23 59.92 7.89 -31.12
N GLU A 24 60.70 7.48 -32.13
CA GLU A 24 60.46 6.20 -32.84
C GLU A 24 61.17 5.01 -32.17
N THR A 25 62.32 5.28 -31.55
CA THR A 25 63.18 4.26 -30.89
C THR A 25 63.78 4.81 -29.60
N ALA A 26 63.81 3.99 -28.57
CA ALA A 26 64.48 4.27 -27.30
C ALA A 26 65.40 3.10 -26.94
N ILE A 27 66.70 3.37 -26.78
CA ILE A 27 67.68 2.36 -26.36
C ILE A 27 67.86 2.49 -24.85
N LEU A 28 67.28 1.56 -24.08
CA LEU A 28 67.39 1.54 -22.62
C LEU A 28 68.72 0.91 -22.20
N GLY A 29 69.40 1.51 -21.22
CA GLY A 29 70.66 0.99 -20.68
C GLY A 29 70.51 -0.23 -19.77
N GLU A 30 71.58 -1.01 -19.60
CA GLU A 30 71.62 -2.13 -18.64
C GLU A 30 71.57 -1.70 -17.17
N ASN A 31 71.86 -0.42 -16.88
CA ASN A 31 71.87 0.08 -15.51
C ASN A 31 70.48 0.49 -15.00
N LEU A 32 69.49 0.64 -15.89
CA LEU A 32 68.15 1.07 -15.54
C LEU A 32 67.41 -0.08 -14.83
N GLN A 33 67.02 0.12 -13.57
CA GLN A 33 66.44 -0.94 -12.73
C GLN A 33 64.93 -1.13 -12.91
N SER A 34 64.21 -0.12 -13.41
CA SER A 34 62.76 -0.15 -13.58
C SER A 34 62.30 0.84 -14.66
N ILE A 35 61.14 0.56 -15.25
CA ILE A 35 60.38 1.53 -16.05
C ILE A 35 59.29 2.10 -15.15
N SER A 36 59.49 3.33 -14.69
CA SER A 36 58.58 4.04 -13.80
C SER A 36 57.24 4.39 -14.44
N SER A 37 56.26 4.72 -13.59
CA SER A 37 54.89 4.97 -14.03
C SER A 37 54.81 6.06 -15.10
N SER A 38 54.01 5.82 -16.13
CA SER A 38 53.81 6.75 -17.25
C SER A 38 55.09 7.19 -17.98
N MET A 39 56.24 6.51 -17.80
CA MET A 39 57.54 6.97 -18.31
C MET A 39 57.50 7.31 -19.80
N PHE A 40 56.85 6.49 -20.62
CA PHE A 40 56.68 6.66 -22.06
C PHE A 40 55.22 6.85 -22.46
N GLU A 41 54.34 7.25 -21.54
CA GLU A 41 52.93 7.44 -21.87
C GLU A 41 52.77 8.45 -23.03
N GLY A 42 51.95 8.10 -24.02
CA GLY A 42 51.69 8.94 -25.18
C GLY A 42 52.85 9.05 -26.17
N CYS A 43 53.92 8.24 -26.09
CA CYS A 43 54.95 8.19 -27.15
C CYS A 43 54.38 7.54 -28.43
N SER A 44 53.56 8.27 -29.16
CA SER A 44 52.69 7.75 -30.23
C SER A 44 53.43 7.18 -31.45
N SER A 45 54.70 7.57 -31.69
CA SER A 45 55.52 7.01 -32.79
C SER A 45 56.43 5.84 -32.38
N LEU A 46 56.49 5.46 -31.10
CA LEU A 46 57.40 4.41 -30.63
C LEU A 46 56.94 3.05 -31.16
N LYS A 47 57.77 2.36 -31.95
CA LYS A 47 57.38 1.11 -32.64
C LYS A 47 57.85 -0.18 -31.98
N GLN A 48 58.96 -0.14 -31.27
CA GLN A 48 59.54 -1.29 -30.59
C GLN A 48 60.20 -0.84 -29.30
N ILE A 49 60.17 -1.70 -28.29
CA ILE A 49 61.01 -1.52 -27.09
C ILE A 49 61.62 -2.81 -26.60
N VAL A 50 62.86 -2.72 -26.13
CA VAL A 50 63.61 -3.82 -25.53
C VAL A 50 63.85 -3.49 -24.06
N LEU A 51 63.24 -4.25 -23.17
CA LEU A 51 63.51 -4.21 -21.74
C LEU A 51 64.75 -5.05 -21.46
N THR A 52 65.89 -4.42 -21.17
CA THR A 52 67.17 -5.08 -20.93
C THR A 52 67.15 -5.98 -19.68
N ASP A 53 68.15 -6.84 -19.54
CA ASP A 53 68.30 -7.76 -18.40
C ASP A 53 68.46 -7.05 -17.04
N GLY A 54 68.80 -5.75 -17.03
CA GLY A 54 68.89 -4.95 -15.81
C GLY A 54 67.56 -4.44 -15.25
N ILE A 55 66.49 -4.45 -16.07
CA ILE A 55 65.17 -3.98 -15.66
C ILE A 55 64.46 -5.07 -14.87
N SER A 56 64.05 -4.75 -13.65
CA SER A 56 63.36 -5.66 -12.73
C SER A 56 61.85 -5.48 -12.71
N SER A 57 61.35 -4.27 -12.97
CA SER A 57 59.92 -3.96 -12.96
C SER A 57 59.50 -3.00 -14.07
N VAL A 58 58.26 -3.19 -14.53
CA VAL A 58 57.51 -2.25 -15.38
C VAL A 58 56.29 -1.78 -14.59
N GLU A 59 56.28 -0.49 -14.25
CA GLU A 59 55.27 0.13 -13.39
C GLU A 59 54.00 0.53 -14.17
N PRO A 60 52.89 0.88 -13.49
CA PRO A 60 51.61 1.19 -14.14
C PRO A 60 51.71 2.27 -15.22
N SER A 61 50.94 2.09 -16.29
CA SER A 61 50.87 3.02 -17.44
C SER A 61 52.20 3.34 -18.14
N ALA A 62 53.29 2.59 -17.87
CA ALA A 62 54.64 2.87 -18.38
C ALA A 62 54.71 3.20 -19.88
N PHE A 63 53.88 2.57 -20.70
CA PHE A 63 53.78 2.73 -22.16
C PHE A 63 52.35 3.06 -22.61
N LYS A 64 51.51 3.59 -21.72
CA LYS A 64 50.11 3.85 -22.03
C LYS A 64 49.98 4.72 -23.28
N ASN A 65 49.06 4.39 -24.19
CA ASN A 65 48.84 5.12 -25.44
C ASN A 65 50.08 5.25 -26.38
N CYS A 66 51.08 4.38 -26.27
CA CYS A 66 52.09 4.18 -27.33
C CYS A 66 51.45 3.49 -28.53
N THR A 67 50.65 4.23 -29.30
CA THR A 67 49.72 3.68 -30.30
C THR A 67 50.41 3.00 -31.49
N ALA A 68 51.65 3.35 -31.82
CA ALA A 68 52.45 2.70 -32.87
C ALA A 68 53.29 1.50 -32.38
N LEU A 69 53.29 1.18 -31.07
CA LEU A 69 54.13 0.12 -30.53
C LEU A 69 53.66 -1.24 -31.07
N GLU A 70 54.50 -1.92 -31.83
CA GLU A 70 54.20 -3.20 -32.48
C GLU A 70 54.76 -4.40 -31.71
N THR A 71 55.95 -4.24 -31.10
CA THR A 71 56.64 -5.31 -30.38
C THR A 71 57.30 -4.83 -29.08
N ILE A 72 57.32 -5.71 -28.08
CA ILE A 72 58.09 -5.53 -26.85
C ILE A 72 58.91 -6.79 -26.56
N GLU A 73 60.18 -6.61 -26.22
CA GLU A 73 61.08 -7.68 -25.78
C GLU A 73 61.33 -7.55 -24.28
N ILE A 74 60.99 -8.58 -23.51
CA ILE A 74 61.15 -8.65 -22.06
C ILE A 74 62.42 -9.43 -21.73
N GLY A 75 63.42 -8.76 -21.18
CA GLY A 75 64.68 -9.33 -20.72
C GLY A 75 64.52 -10.29 -19.54
N SER A 76 65.59 -10.98 -19.18
CA SER A 76 65.59 -12.02 -18.13
C SER A 76 65.41 -11.47 -16.70
N GLY A 77 65.71 -10.19 -16.48
CA GLY A 77 65.61 -9.52 -15.18
C GLY A 77 64.19 -9.11 -14.77
N VAL A 78 63.26 -8.98 -15.72
CA VAL A 78 61.92 -8.45 -15.44
C VAL A 78 61.12 -9.48 -14.64
N VAL A 79 60.83 -9.16 -13.39
CA VAL A 79 60.09 -10.03 -12.45
C VAL A 79 58.74 -9.45 -12.04
N ARG A 80 58.47 -8.18 -12.34
CA ARG A 80 57.19 -7.50 -12.11
C ARG A 80 56.75 -6.74 -13.36
N PHE A 81 55.48 -6.88 -13.70
CA PHE A 81 54.87 -6.23 -14.86
C PHE A 81 53.45 -5.81 -14.50
N ALA A 82 53.17 -4.51 -14.46
CA ALA A 82 51.84 -4.00 -14.18
C ALA A 82 50.88 -4.31 -15.34
N GLY A 83 49.65 -4.76 -15.07
CA GLY A 83 48.70 -5.17 -16.12
C GLY A 83 48.38 -4.04 -17.10
N ASN A 84 48.20 -2.81 -16.59
CA ASN A 84 47.90 -1.64 -17.41
C ASN A 84 49.14 -0.94 -18.03
N ALA A 85 50.34 -1.52 -17.91
CA ALA A 85 51.57 -0.89 -18.42
C ALA A 85 51.51 -0.59 -19.92
N LEU A 86 50.75 -1.38 -20.69
CA LEU A 86 50.60 -1.29 -22.15
C LEU A 86 49.18 -0.90 -22.59
N ASN A 87 48.37 -0.32 -21.69
CA ASN A 87 47.01 0.13 -22.02
C ASN A 87 47.01 1.09 -23.22
N GLY A 88 46.13 0.88 -24.20
CA GLY A 88 46.03 1.76 -25.38
C GLY A 88 47.16 1.58 -26.42
N CYS A 89 48.05 0.58 -26.28
CA CYS A 89 49.01 0.18 -27.32
C CYS A 89 48.33 -0.59 -28.47
N LYS A 90 47.47 0.10 -29.23
CA LYS A 90 46.56 -0.50 -30.23
C LYS A 90 47.24 -1.27 -31.37
N SER A 91 48.53 -1.03 -31.63
CA SER A 91 49.29 -1.72 -32.68
C SER A 91 50.11 -2.92 -32.19
N LEU A 92 50.09 -3.22 -30.87
CA LEU A 92 50.97 -4.22 -30.28
C LEU A 92 50.54 -5.63 -30.73
N LYS A 93 51.42 -6.32 -31.47
CA LYS A 93 51.13 -7.65 -32.04
C LYS A 93 51.80 -8.77 -31.26
N GLU A 94 52.97 -8.49 -30.67
CA GLU A 94 53.82 -9.52 -30.07
C GLU A 94 54.57 -9.01 -28.84
N ILE A 95 54.50 -9.82 -27.78
CA ILE A 95 55.32 -9.69 -26.57
C ILE A 95 56.29 -10.87 -26.56
N ASN A 96 57.58 -10.61 -26.66
CA ASN A 96 58.62 -11.63 -26.63
C ASN A 96 59.28 -11.66 -25.24
N VAL A 97 59.58 -12.84 -24.72
CA VAL A 97 60.19 -12.99 -23.38
C VAL A 97 61.47 -13.81 -23.51
N ASN A 98 62.56 -13.33 -22.92
CA ASN A 98 63.82 -14.04 -22.82
C ASN A 98 63.60 -15.41 -22.13
N GLN A 99 64.11 -16.49 -22.72
CA GLN A 99 63.90 -17.85 -22.21
C GLN A 99 64.39 -18.05 -20.77
N LYS A 100 65.40 -17.28 -20.34
CA LYS A 100 65.95 -17.30 -18.97
C LYS A 100 65.13 -16.48 -17.97
N ASN A 101 64.12 -15.72 -18.42
CA ASN A 101 63.24 -14.99 -17.51
C ASN A 101 62.58 -15.98 -16.54
N SER A 102 62.62 -15.63 -15.25
CA SER A 102 62.16 -16.47 -14.15
C SER A 102 60.70 -16.27 -13.78
N ALA A 103 60.08 -15.16 -14.19
CA ALA A 103 58.74 -14.74 -13.80
C ALA A 103 57.71 -14.84 -14.93
N PHE A 104 58.13 -14.69 -16.18
CA PHE A 104 57.24 -14.63 -17.34
C PHE A 104 57.66 -15.59 -18.45
N SER A 105 56.72 -15.89 -19.32
CA SER A 105 56.92 -16.62 -20.57
C SER A 105 56.06 -16.00 -21.68
N SER A 106 56.40 -16.27 -22.94
CA SER A 106 55.58 -15.87 -24.07
C SER A 106 55.26 -17.08 -24.94
N SER A 107 54.02 -17.16 -25.39
CA SER A 107 53.55 -18.15 -26.35
C SER A 107 52.70 -17.45 -27.40
N ASN A 108 53.05 -17.63 -28.68
CA ASN A 108 52.41 -16.93 -29.81
C ASN A 108 52.31 -15.41 -29.62
N GLY A 109 53.30 -14.82 -28.94
CA GLY A 109 53.35 -13.38 -28.65
C GLY A 109 52.38 -12.90 -27.57
N ILE A 110 51.76 -13.80 -26.80
CA ILE A 110 50.91 -13.50 -25.62
C ILE A 110 51.75 -13.69 -24.37
N LEU A 111 51.61 -12.79 -23.39
CA LEU A 111 52.37 -12.83 -22.15
C LEU A 111 51.67 -13.70 -21.11
N PHE A 112 52.40 -14.65 -20.55
CA PHE A 112 51.98 -15.49 -19.43
C PHE A 112 52.97 -15.35 -18.28
N ASP A 113 52.56 -15.75 -17.08
CA ASP A 113 53.53 -16.02 -16.03
C ASP A 113 54.43 -17.23 -16.40
N LYS A 114 55.49 -17.47 -15.63
CA LYS A 114 56.44 -18.54 -15.96
C LYS A 114 55.81 -19.93 -15.88
N SER A 115 54.84 -20.14 -14.99
CA SER A 115 54.17 -21.43 -14.85
C SER A 115 53.13 -21.67 -15.93
N GLY A 116 52.65 -20.61 -16.59
CA GLY A 116 51.65 -20.68 -17.65
C GLY A 116 50.21 -20.80 -17.13
N ILE A 117 49.96 -20.58 -15.83
CA ILE A 117 48.62 -20.62 -15.24
C ILE A 117 47.93 -19.26 -15.26
N ARG A 118 48.67 -18.18 -15.50
CA ARG A 118 48.14 -16.81 -15.56
C ARG A 118 48.40 -16.22 -16.94
N LEU A 119 47.32 -15.84 -17.62
CA LEU A 119 47.40 -14.99 -18.81
C LEU A 119 47.56 -13.55 -18.33
N VAL A 120 48.75 -12.97 -18.55
CA VAL A 120 49.12 -11.65 -18.04
C VAL A 120 48.68 -10.54 -18.98
N LEU A 121 48.91 -10.70 -20.29
CA LEU A 121 48.52 -9.70 -21.28
C LEU A 121 48.35 -10.30 -22.67
N TYR A 122 47.22 -9.98 -23.30
CA TYR A 122 46.92 -10.22 -24.69
C TYR A 122 47.16 -8.93 -25.51
N PRO A 123 48.06 -8.93 -26.50
CA PRO A 123 48.36 -7.73 -27.28
C PRO A 123 47.13 -7.16 -28.01
N ALA A 124 46.83 -5.88 -27.80
CA ALA A 124 45.64 -5.21 -28.37
C ALA A 124 45.64 -5.12 -29.90
N GLY A 125 46.81 -5.20 -30.54
CA GLY A 125 46.97 -5.23 -32.00
C GLY A 125 46.79 -6.61 -32.63
N LYS A 126 46.53 -7.66 -31.85
CA LYS A 126 46.07 -8.96 -32.38
C LYS A 126 44.62 -8.85 -32.83
N THR A 127 44.36 -9.25 -34.07
CA THR A 127 43.08 -9.08 -34.78
C THR A 127 42.18 -10.32 -34.74
N ALA A 128 42.46 -11.28 -33.87
CA ALA A 128 41.61 -12.46 -33.73
C ALA A 128 40.23 -12.05 -33.20
N THR A 129 39.17 -12.45 -33.90
CA THR A 129 37.80 -12.15 -33.48
C THR A 129 37.27 -13.16 -32.45
N SER A 130 37.90 -14.34 -32.35
CA SER A 130 37.56 -15.36 -31.35
C SER A 130 38.81 -15.75 -30.58
N VAL A 131 38.72 -15.75 -29.26
CA VAL A 131 39.81 -16.15 -28.36
C VAL A 131 39.34 -17.28 -27.45
N ASN A 132 40.12 -18.37 -27.41
CA ASN A 132 39.93 -19.47 -26.47
C ASN A 132 41.05 -19.42 -25.43
N ILE A 133 40.68 -19.22 -24.17
CA ILE A 133 41.56 -19.26 -23.01
C ILE A 133 41.44 -20.68 -22.45
N GLY A 134 42.29 -21.58 -22.96
CA GLY A 134 42.18 -23.03 -22.77
C GLY A 134 42.34 -23.52 -21.32
N ASP A 135 42.15 -24.83 -21.15
CA ASP A 135 42.37 -25.51 -19.86
C ASP A 135 43.84 -25.34 -19.38
N GLY A 136 44.05 -25.34 -18.07
CA GLY A 136 45.34 -25.06 -17.41
C GLY A 136 45.57 -23.59 -17.04
N ILE A 137 44.84 -22.64 -17.63
CA ILE A 137 44.82 -21.25 -17.18
C ILE A 137 43.85 -21.12 -16.01
N LYS A 138 44.35 -20.54 -14.92
CA LYS A 138 43.60 -20.28 -13.67
C LYS A 138 43.20 -18.82 -13.50
N ILE A 139 44.02 -17.90 -14.00
CA ILE A 139 43.84 -16.46 -13.75
C ILE A 139 43.93 -15.71 -15.09
N VAL A 140 42.87 -14.96 -15.41
CA VAL A 140 42.97 -13.86 -16.38
C VAL A 140 43.36 -12.62 -15.60
N PHE A 141 44.60 -12.15 -15.81
CA PHE A 141 45.14 -11.06 -15.00
C PHE A 141 44.44 -9.73 -15.27
N GLU A 142 44.62 -8.78 -14.37
CA GLU A 142 44.06 -7.44 -14.53
C GLU A 142 44.51 -6.80 -15.85
N HIS A 143 43.61 -6.08 -16.51
CA HIS A 143 43.84 -5.40 -17.80
C HIS A 143 44.27 -6.31 -18.97
N ALA A 144 44.18 -7.65 -18.84
CA ALA A 144 44.78 -8.58 -19.80
C ALA A 144 44.29 -8.43 -21.24
N PHE A 145 43.03 -8.04 -21.47
CA PHE A 145 42.43 -7.84 -22.80
C PHE A 145 41.92 -6.41 -23.02
N GLU A 146 42.16 -5.50 -22.09
CA GLU A 146 41.50 -4.20 -22.04
C GLU A 146 41.58 -3.42 -23.38
N ASN A 147 40.45 -2.86 -23.81
CA ASN A 147 40.32 -2.04 -25.02
C ASN A 147 40.74 -2.72 -26.33
N ASN A 148 40.76 -4.06 -26.41
CA ASN A 148 40.95 -4.75 -27.69
C ASN A 148 39.71 -4.54 -28.61
N PRO A 149 39.86 -3.93 -29.79
CA PRO A 149 38.71 -3.55 -30.62
C PRO A 149 38.21 -4.68 -31.55
N TYR A 150 38.85 -5.85 -31.55
CA TYR A 150 38.59 -6.91 -32.54
C TYR A 150 37.85 -8.11 -31.97
N ILE A 151 37.98 -8.40 -30.68
CA ILE A 151 37.48 -9.62 -30.06
C ILE A 151 35.95 -9.56 -29.97
N GLN A 152 35.30 -10.55 -30.59
CA GLN A 152 33.85 -10.74 -30.62
C GLN A 152 33.38 -11.92 -29.77
N SER A 153 34.25 -12.91 -29.55
CA SER A 153 33.91 -14.08 -28.73
C SER A 153 35.09 -14.53 -27.86
N ILE A 154 34.79 -14.84 -26.59
CA ILE A 154 35.75 -15.43 -25.65
C ILE A 154 35.17 -16.73 -25.09
N THR A 155 36.00 -17.78 -25.02
CA THR A 155 35.68 -19.02 -24.31
C THR A 155 36.72 -19.28 -23.22
N LEU A 156 36.28 -19.51 -21.99
CA LEU A 156 37.10 -19.85 -20.84
C LEU A 156 37.12 -21.37 -20.56
N GLY A 157 38.30 -21.91 -20.29
CA GLY A 157 38.52 -23.30 -19.86
C GLY A 157 38.01 -23.58 -18.44
N ALA A 158 37.98 -24.86 -18.07
CA ALA A 158 37.39 -25.31 -16.80
C ALA A 158 38.24 -24.94 -15.56
N ASP A 159 39.55 -24.74 -15.74
CA ASP A 159 40.46 -24.46 -14.62
C ASP A 159 40.50 -22.98 -14.21
N ILE A 160 39.77 -22.09 -14.90
CA ILE A 160 39.71 -20.67 -14.53
C ILE A 160 39.10 -20.53 -13.14
N GLU A 161 39.81 -19.83 -12.27
CA GLU A 161 39.45 -19.53 -10.87
C GLU A 161 39.13 -18.02 -10.70
N GLU A 162 39.81 -17.14 -11.44
CA GLU A 162 39.73 -15.68 -11.25
C GLU A 162 39.79 -14.92 -12.58
N ILE A 163 38.89 -13.93 -12.71
CA ILE A 163 38.98 -12.84 -13.69
C ILE A 163 39.37 -11.57 -12.94
N GLY A 164 40.53 -10.98 -13.26
CA GLY A 164 41.07 -9.80 -12.59
C GLY A 164 40.36 -8.49 -12.96
N ASN A 165 40.75 -7.42 -12.27
CA ASN A 165 40.18 -6.09 -12.50
C ASN A 165 40.43 -5.59 -13.93
N PHE A 166 39.44 -4.97 -14.57
CA PHE A 166 39.52 -4.47 -15.94
C PHE A 166 39.94 -5.54 -16.99
N ALA A 167 39.92 -6.83 -16.66
CA ALA A 167 40.49 -7.88 -17.50
C ALA A 167 39.95 -7.87 -18.94
N PHE A 168 38.66 -7.56 -19.10
CA PHE A 168 37.95 -7.45 -20.37
C PHE A 168 37.29 -6.07 -20.56
N ALA A 169 37.69 -5.04 -19.81
CA ALA A 169 37.08 -3.72 -19.94
C ALA A 169 37.29 -3.13 -21.35
N GLY A 170 36.28 -2.42 -21.86
CA GLY A 170 36.32 -1.74 -23.15
C GLY A 170 36.34 -2.67 -24.37
N LEU A 171 36.00 -3.95 -24.22
CA LEU A 171 35.80 -4.85 -25.36
C LEU A 171 34.46 -4.55 -26.05
N GLU A 172 34.35 -3.38 -26.70
CA GLU A 172 33.12 -2.90 -27.34
C GLU A 172 32.59 -3.83 -28.44
N ALA A 173 33.45 -4.67 -29.02
CA ALA A 173 33.08 -5.66 -30.04
C ALA A 173 32.67 -7.03 -29.47
N LEU A 174 32.85 -7.28 -28.17
CA LEU A 174 32.56 -8.57 -27.54
C LEU A 174 31.05 -8.84 -27.56
N VAL A 175 30.64 -9.93 -28.22
CA VAL A 175 29.24 -10.36 -28.35
C VAL A 175 28.96 -11.57 -27.46
N THR A 176 29.85 -12.57 -27.45
CA THR A 176 29.67 -13.82 -26.70
C THR A 176 30.81 -14.06 -25.71
N PHE A 177 30.44 -14.50 -24.51
CA PHE A 177 31.40 -14.88 -23.47
C PHE A 177 30.94 -16.19 -22.83
N ASP A 178 31.68 -17.26 -23.08
CA ASP A 178 31.31 -18.61 -22.67
C ASP A 178 32.28 -19.13 -21.60
N VAL A 179 31.74 -19.61 -20.48
CA VAL A 179 32.50 -20.30 -19.44
C VAL A 179 32.18 -21.78 -19.52
N LYS A 180 33.21 -22.63 -19.67
CA LYS A 180 33.03 -24.09 -19.77
C LYS A 180 32.37 -24.66 -18.51
N ASP A 181 31.43 -25.58 -18.70
CA ASP A 181 30.73 -26.26 -17.61
C ASP A 181 31.70 -26.88 -16.58
N GLY A 182 31.36 -26.72 -15.30
CA GLY A 182 32.20 -27.18 -14.19
C GLY A 182 33.41 -26.29 -13.90
N SER A 183 33.46 -25.08 -14.47
CA SER A 183 34.52 -24.10 -14.19
C SER A 183 34.62 -23.77 -12.70
N ALA A 184 35.86 -23.58 -12.22
CA ALA A 184 36.19 -23.17 -10.86
C ALA A 184 36.10 -21.65 -10.63
N LEU A 185 35.53 -20.88 -11.57
CA LEU A 185 35.53 -19.41 -11.54
C LEU A 185 34.80 -18.92 -10.29
N ALA A 186 35.57 -18.43 -9.32
CA ALA A 186 35.09 -18.03 -8.00
C ALA A 186 34.82 -16.53 -7.92
N SER A 187 35.62 -15.72 -8.62
CA SER A 187 35.57 -14.26 -8.53
C SER A 187 35.79 -13.54 -9.86
N ILE A 188 35.01 -12.48 -10.05
CA ILE A 188 35.14 -11.52 -11.15
C ILE A 188 35.51 -10.16 -10.57
N GLY A 189 36.61 -9.57 -11.05
CA GLY A 189 37.18 -8.33 -10.52
C GLY A 189 36.36 -7.06 -10.81
N GLU A 190 36.81 -5.96 -10.24
CA GLU A 190 36.24 -4.62 -10.47
C GLU A 190 36.44 -4.21 -11.93
N HIS A 191 35.41 -3.59 -12.53
CA HIS A 191 35.39 -3.20 -13.94
C HIS A 191 35.70 -4.33 -14.93
N ALA A 192 35.60 -5.62 -14.55
CA ALA A 192 36.09 -6.73 -15.38
C ALA A 192 35.53 -6.73 -16.81
N PHE A 193 34.25 -6.36 -17.00
CA PHE A 193 33.55 -6.22 -18.28
C PHE A 193 33.01 -4.81 -18.51
N ASP A 194 33.53 -3.80 -17.80
CA ASP A 194 33.07 -2.41 -17.94
C ASP A 194 33.18 -1.96 -19.41
N GLY A 195 32.11 -1.40 -19.98
CA GLY A 195 32.07 -0.93 -21.36
C GLY A 195 32.03 -2.03 -22.43
N CYS A 196 31.78 -3.30 -22.09
CA CYS A 196 31.50 -4.37 -23.06
C CYS A 196 30.11 -4.17 -23.72
N SER A 197 29.95 -3.08 -24.45
CA SER A 197 28.65 -2.56 -24.93
C SER A 197 27.93 -3.45 -25.95
N SER A 198 28.60 -4.48 -26.49
CA SER A 198 27.98 -5.46 -27.40
C SER A 198 27.66 -6.82 -26.76
N LEU A 199 28.03 -7.04 -25.50
CA LEU A 199 27.85 -8.33 -24.84
C LEU A 199 26.36 -8.62 -24.67
N LEU A 200 25.90 -9.76 -25.18
CA LEU A 200 24.46 -10.09 -25.20
C LEU A 200 24.00 -10.83 -23.94
N SER A 201 24.83 -11.72 -23.41
CA SER A 201 24.47 -12.56 -22.27
C SER A 201 25.69 -12.95 -21.45
N PHE A 202 25.49 -13.15 -20.15
CA PHE A 202 26.52 -13.70 -19.27
C PHE A 202 25.95 -14.78 -18.36
N SER A 203 26.55 -15.96 -18.35
CA SER A 203 26.19 -17.04 -17.43
C SER A 203 27.39 -17.43 -16.58
N ALA A 204 27.35 -17.07 -15.30
CA ALA A 204 28.38 -17.49 -14.36
C ALA A 204 28.18 -18.97 -13.96
N PRO A 205 29.25 -19.75 -13.75
CA PRO A 205 29.13 -21.05 -13.10
C PRO A 205 28.69 -20.88 -11.64
N THR A 206 28.09 -21.92 -11.05
CA THR A 206 27.60 -21.91 -9.66
C THR A 206 28.70 -21.64 -8.62
N ALA A 207 29.97 -21.87 -8.99
CA ALA A 207 31.12 -21.59 -8.15
C ALA A 207 31.41 -20.08 -7.99
N THR A 208 30.84 -19.22 -8.83
CA THR A 208 31.04 -17.77 -8.77
C THR A 208 30.28 -17.18 -7.59
N VAL A 209 31.05 -16.75 -6.58
CA VAL A 209 30.52 -16.25 -5.30
C VAL A 209 30.78 -14.76 -5.09
N SER A 210 31.59 -14.12 -5.93
CA SER A 210 31.81 -12.68 -5.89
C SER A 210 31.99 -12.04 -7.27
N ILE A 211 31.47 -10.82 -7.39
CA ILE A 211 31.78 -9.87 -8.47
C ILE A 211 32.25 -8.55 -7.85
N GLY A 212 33.07 -7.79 -8.58
CA GLY A 212 33.59 -6.49 -8.17
C GLY A 212 32.68 -5.31 -8.55
N LYS A 213 32.98 -4.13 -8.01
CA LYS A 213 32.30 -2.88 -8.40
C LYS A 213 32.44 -2.64 -9.90
N TYR A 214 31.42 -2.08 -10.54
CA TYR A 214 31.40 -1.80 -11.98
C TYR A 214 31.64 -3.03 -12.88
N ALA A 215 31.55 -4.27 -12.37
CA ALA A 215 31.97 -5.47 -13.11
C ALA A 215 31.34 -5.59 -14.50
N PHE A 216 30.09 -5.15 -14.69
CA PHE A 216 29.35 -5.15 -15.95
C PHE A 216 28.80 -3.75 -16.29
N ALA A 217 29.36 -2.68 -15.74
CA ALA A 217 28.91 -1.32 -16.06
C ALA A 217 29.01 -1.05 -17.58
N GLY A 218 28.05 -0.33 -18.15
CA GLY A 218 28.03 0.02 -19.56
C GLY A 218 27.87 -1.14 -20.55
N CYS A 219 27.54 -2.35 -20.09
CA CYS A 219 27.16 -3.48 -20.95
C CYS A 219 25.76 -3.27 -21.56
N ALA A 220 25.62 -2.24 -22.39
CA ALA A 220 24.32 -1.70 -22.82
C ALA A 220 23.43 -2.67 -23.61
N LYS A 221 24.00 -3.73 -24.21
CA LYS A 221 23.26 -4.79 -24.92
C LYS A 221 23.12 -6.10 -24.13
N LEU A 222 23.52 -6.13 -22.86
CA LEU A 222 23.37 -7.32 -22.02
C LEU A 222 21.89 -7.56 -21.75
N GLU A 223 21.30 -8.57 -22.40
CA GLU A 223 19.87 -8.88 -22.30
C GLU A 223 19.55 -9.78 -21.09
N THR A 224 20.46 -10.70 -20.77
CA THR A 224 20.30 -11.67 -19.68
C THR A 224 21.61 -11.91 -18.93
N ALA A 225 21.54 -12.03 -17.60
CA ALA A 225 22.68 -12.44 -16.79
C ALA A 225 22.28 -13.47 -15.71
N SER A 226 23.19 -14.40 -15.36
CA SER A 226 22.93 -15.46 -14.36
C SER A 226 24.08 -15.60 -13.36
N PHE A 227 23.75 -15.58 -12.06
CA PHE A 227 24.68 -15.66 -10.94
C PHE A 227 24.07 -16.37 -9.72
N ASP A 228 24.01 -17.70 -9.75
CA ASP A 228 23.36 -18.51 -8.70
C ASP A 228 24.09 -18.46 -7.34
N GLY A 229 25.40 -18.19 -7.35
CA GLY A 229 26.25 -18.21 -6.15
C GLY A 229 26.41 -16.87 -5.42
N LEU A 230 25.84 -15.76 -5.95
CA LEU A 230 26.03 -14.44 -5.36
C LEU A 230 25.19 -14.21 -4.11
N ALA A 231 25.85 -13.73 -3.06
CA ALA A 231 25.21 -13.27 -1.82
C ALA A 231 24.96 -11.75 -1.81
N SER A 232 25.73 -10.97 -2.57
CA SER A 232 25.57 -9.51 -2.62
C SER A 232 25.91 -8.98 -4.01
N ILE A 233 25.31 -7.84 -4.35
CA ILE A 233 25.57 -7.11 -5.60
C ILE A 233 26.31 -5.83 -5.23
N PRO A 234 27.55 -5.62 -5.69
CA PRO A 234 28.35 -4.46 -5.33
C PRO A 234 27.91 -3.20 -6.09
N ASP A 235 28.46 -2.06 -5.67
CA ASP A 235 28.16 -0.77 -6.28
C ASP A 235 28.44 -0.78 -7.79
N TYR A 236 27.54 -0.18 -8.56
CA TYR A 236 27.61 0.01 -10.00
C TYR A 236 27.72 -1.28 -10.83
N ALA A 237 27.51 -2.47 -10.24
CA ALA A 237 27.77 -3.76 -10.88
C ALA A 237 27.18 -3.89 -12.29
N PHE A 238 25.93 -3.46 -12.48
CA PHE A 238 25.20 -3.51 -13.76
C PHE A 238 24.75 -2.10 -14.20
N ASN A 239 25.41 -1.04 -13.74
CA ASN A 239 25.06 0.33 -14.10
C ASN A 239 25.03 0.52 -15.62
N GLY A 240 23.93 1.04 -16.17
CA GLY A 240 23.76 1.29 -17.60
C GLY A 240 23.57 0.04 -18.47
N CYS A 241 23.25 -1.12 -17.88
CA CYS A 241 22.84 -2.32 -18.64
C CYS A 241 21.41 -2.17 -19.19
N ALA A 242 21.20 -1.21 -20.08
CA ALA A 242 19.88 -0.75 -20.53
C ALA A 242 19.02 -1.86 -21.20
N ALA A 243 19.65 -2.87 -21.82
CA ALA A 243 18.94 -4.01 -22.43
C ALA A 243 18.61 -5.14 -21.45
N LEU A 244 19.07 -5.09 -20.18
CA LEU A 244 18.92 -6.20 -19.24
C LEU A 244 17.46 -6.40 -18.88
N THR A 245 16.86 -7.48 -19.38
CA THR A 245 15.44 -7.81 -19.16
C THR A 245 15.24 -8.72 -17.95
N GLN A 246 16.20 -9.61 -17.72
CA GLN A 246 16.16 -10.63 -16.69
C GLN A 246 17.55 -10.86 -16.09
N ILE A 247 17.60 -10.92 -14.77
CA ILE A 247 18.77 -11.40 -14.04
C ILE A 247 18.37 -12.55 -13.13
N ASN A 248 19.05 -13.68 -13.26
CA ASN A 248 18.87 -14.84 -12.40
C ASN A 248 19.91 -14.79 -11.29
N LEU A 249 19.44 -14.73 -10.06
CA LEU A 249 20.29 -14.57 -8.88
C LEU A 249 20.03 -15.70 -7.89
N GLY A 250 21.04 -16.00 -7.08
CA GLY A 250 20.87 -16.81 -5.88
C GLY A 250 20.24 -16.03 -4.73
N ARG A 251 20.66 -16.36 -3.51
CA ARG A 251 20.17 -15.71 -2.28
C ARG A 251 20.89 -14.38 -2.04
N VAL A 252 20.50 -13.34 -2.76
CA VAL A 252 21.06 -11.99 -2.59
C VAL A 252 20.48 -11.33 -1.33
N VAL A 253 21.36 -10.90 -0.43
CA VAL A 253 21.02 -10.23 0.84
C VAL A 253 21.27 -8.72 0.80
N SER A 254 22.10 -8.22 -0.12
CA SER A 254 22.35 -6.78 -0.26
C SER A 254 22.55 -6.34 -1.71
N VAL A 255 22.04 -5.14 -2.02
CA VAL A 255 22.16 -4.49 -3.33
C VAL A 255 22.84 -3.13 -3.15
N GLY A 256 24.01 -2.97 -3.79
CA GLY A 256 24.88 -1.81 -3.67
C GLY A 256 24.42 -0.57 -4.43
N GLU A 257 25.18 0.51 -4.26
CA GLU A 257 24.89 1.83 -4.83
C GLU A 257 24.85 1.77 -6.36
N HIS A 258 23.83 2.33 -7.01
CA HIS A 258 23.71 2.30 -8.49
C HIS A 258 23.79 0.90 -9.13
N ALA A 259 23.61 -0.19 -8.37
CA ALA A 259 23.85 -1.56 -8.84
C ALA A 259 23.10 -1.90 -10.14
N PHE A 260 21.85 -1.43 -10.28
CA PHE A 260 21.02 -1.55 -11.49
C PHE A 260 20.59 -0.19 -12.03
N ASN A 261 21.30 0.90 -11.71
CA ASN A 261 20.92 2.21 -12.22
C ASN A 261 20.93 2.22 -13.77
N ASP A 262 19.89 2.76 -14.38
CA ASP A 262 19.64 2.80 -15.83
C ASP A 262 19.56 1.41 -16.50
N CYS A 263 19.20 0.36 -15.75
CA CYS A 263 18.75 -0.91 -16.31
C CYS A 263 17.30 -0.80 -16.82
N SER A 264 17.06 0.06 -17.80
CA SER A 264 15.72 0.49 -18.21
C SER A 264 14.80 -0.64 -18.70
N SER A 265 15.35 -1.75 -19.21
CA SER A 265 14.58 -2.92 -19.62
C SER A 265 14.28 -3.92 -18.50
N LEU A 266 14.85 -3.75 -17.31
CA LEU A 266 14.73 -4.72 -16.21
C LEU A 266 13.29 -4.75 -15.73
N ARG A 267 12.64 -5.91 -15.87
CA ARG A 267 11.22 -6.04 -15.57
C ARG A 267 10.94 -6.49 -14.15
N ARG A 268 11.79 -7.37 -13.61
CA ARG A 268 11.58 -8.03 -12.31
C ARG A 268 12.90 -8.21 -11.58
N PHE A 269 12.83 -8.11 -10.26
CA PHE A 269 13.90 -8.42 -9.33
C PHE A 269 13.31 -9.17 -8.12
N ASP A 270 13.99 -10.21 -7.64
CA ASP A 270 13.54 -10.97 -6.47
C ASP A 270 14.07 -10.32 -5.17
N PHE A 271 13.17 -9.70 -4.42
CA PHE A 271 13.48 -9.06 -3.14
C PHE A 271 13.34 -9.99 -1.93
N THR A 272 12.99 -11.28 -2.11
CA THR A 272 12.63 -12.21 -1.02
C THR A 272 13.65 -12.27 0.13
N TYR A 273 14.94 -12.17 -0.18
CA TYR A 273 16.02 -12.31 0.80
C TYR A 273 16.80 -11.01 1.07
N VAL A 274 16.44 -9.90 0.41
CA VAL A 274 17.18 -8.65 0.52
C VAL A 274 16.97 -8.04 1.90
N GLU A 275 18.07 -7.72 2.57
CA GLU A 275 18.09 -7.09 3.90
C GLU A 275 18.60 -5.64 3.83
N SER A 276 19.27 -5.26 2.74
CA SER A 276 19.82 -3.92 2.55
C SER A 276 19.76 -3.47 1.09
N LEU A 277 19.21 -2.26 0.89
CA LEU A 277 19.18 -1.53 -0.38
C LEU A 277 20.02 -0.26 -0.21
N ALA A 278 20.79 0.11 -1.23
CA ALA A 278 21.55 1.36 -1.27
C ALA A 278 20.87 2.42 -2.17
N ILE A 279 21.37 3.66 -2.09
CA ILE A 279 20.89 4.77 -2.92
C ILE A 279 21.05 4.46 -4.41
N TYR A 280 20.11 4.93 -5.22
CA TYR A 280 20.07 4.72 -6.68
C TYR A 280 20.04 3.24 -7.16
N ALA A 281 19.87 2.25 -6.28
CA ALA A 281 20.04 0.84 -6.63
C ALA A 281 19.23 0.40 -7.86
N PHE A 282 18.01 0.90 -8.03
CA PHE A 282 17.12 0.64 -9.17
C PHE A 282 16.66 1.92 -9.89
N SER A 283 17.37 3.04 -9.72
CA SER A 283 17.06 4.29 -10.43
C SER A 283 17.07 4.08 -11.95
N GLY A 284 16.10 4.63 -12.67
CA GLY A 284 15.97 4.49 -14.12
C GLY A 284 15.55 3.11 -14.63
N CYS A 285 15.15 2.17 -13.76
CA CYS A 285 14.58 0.87 -14.15
C CYS A 285 13.15 1.03 -14.69
N GLN A 286 13.01 1.65 -15.86
CA GLN A 286 11.74 2.10 -16.44
C GLN A 286 10.68 0.99 -16.63
N ASN A 287 11.10 -0.27 -16.84
CA ASN A 287 10.21 -1.42 -17.04
C ASN A 287 9.93 -2.25 -15.77
N LEU A 288 10.47 -1.88 -14.61
CA LEU A 288 10.25 -2.60 -13.37
C LEU A 288 8.77 -2.43 -12.95
N ASP A 289 7.97 -3.51 -12.98
CA ASP A 289 6.51 -3.41 -12.89
C ASP A 289 5.91 -3.76 -11.51
N ASN A 290 6.52 -4.71 -10.80
CA ASN A 290 6.03 -5.20 -9.52
C ASN A 290 7.18 -5.33 -8.52
N VAL A 291 7.08 -4.60 -7.41
CA VAL A 291 8.08 -4.62 -6.33
C VAL A 291 7.39 -5.05 -5.04
N ILE A 292 7.79 -6.22 -4.54
CA ILE A 292 7.33 -6.77 -3.26
C ILE A 292 8.49 -6.75 -2.28
N LEU A 293 8.49 -5.79 -1.37
CA LEU A 293 9.53 -5.68 -0.36
C LEU A 293 9.20 -6.55 0.84
N ASN A 294 10.23 -7.15 1.44
CA ASN A 294 10.10 -7.99 2.62
C ASN A 294 10.36 -7.19 3.92
N ASP A 295 9.92 -7.72 5.06
CA ASP A 295 10.00 -7.05 6.38
C ASP A 295 11.41 -6.78 6.91
N LYS A 296 12.47 -7.28 6.24
CA LYS A 296 13.86 -6.99 6.62
C LYS A 296 14.40 -5.69 6.05
N ILE A 297 13.68 -5.04 5.12
CA ILE A 297 14.09 -3.77 4.52
C ILE A 297 13.60 -2.63 5.44
N PRO A 298 14.51 -1.94 6.17
CA PRO A 298 14.09 -0.98 7.20
C PRO A 298 13.65 0.37 6.63
N SER A 299 14.14 0.73 5.43
CA SER A 299 13.87 2.03 4.80
C SER A 299 13.98 1.94 3.28
N LEU A 300 13.38 2.91 2.59
CA LEU A 300 13.65 3.17 1.17
C LEU A 300 14.76 4.22 1.07
N PRO A 301 15.96 3.89 0.56
CA PRO A 301 17.02 4.87 0.38
C PRO A 301 16.68 5.92 -0.68
N ASP A 302 17.45 7.01 -0.69
CA ASP A 302 17.31 8.07 -1.68
C ASP A 302 17.45 7.51 -3.12
N TYR A 303 16.58 7.96 -4.02
CA TYR A 303 16.54 7.61 -5.44
C TYR A 303 16.37 6.11 -5.75
N VAL A 304 16.07 5.25 -4.77
CA VAL A 304 16.12 3.79 -4.96
C VAL A 304 15.28 3.29 -6.14
N PHE A 305 14.07 3.83 -6.35
CA PHE A 305 13.18 3.51 -7.48
C PHE A 305 12.87 4.75 -8.36
N ASN A 306 13.72 5.77 -8.34
CA ASN A 306 13.52 6.98 -9.14
C ASN A 306 13.36 6.64 -10.64
N GLY A 307 12.33 7.18 -11.30
CA GLY A 307 12.08 6.97 -12.73
C GLY A 307 11.65 5.54 -13.12
N CYS A 308 11.24 4.70 -12.17
CA CYS A 308 10.63 3.39 -12.47
C CYS A 308 9.18 3.57 -12.97
N VAL A 309 9.01 4.11 -14.18
CA VAL A 309 7.71 4.54 -14.73
C VAL A 309 6.67 3.42 -14.86
N SER A 310 7.10 2.16 -15.01
CA SER A 310 6.18 1.00 -15.08
C SER A 310 5.78 0.45 -13.71
N LEU A 311 6.37 0.95 -12.62
CA LEU A 311 6.06 0.49 -11.27
C LEU A 311 4.70 1.04 -10.85
N THR A 312 3.64 0.27 -11.08
CA THR A 312 2.26 0.68 -10.78
C THR A 312 1.79 0.27 -9.39
N GLU A 313 2.45 -0.72 -8.79
CA GLU A 313 2.14 -1.25 -7.47
C GLU A 313 3.43 -1.57 -6.71
N ILE A 314 3.48 -1.18 -5.44
CA ILE A 314 4.57 -1.51 -4.53
C ILE A 314 4.00 -2.01 -3.19
N SER A 315 4.44 -3.18 -2.75
CA SER A 315 4.11 -3.70 -1.43
C SER A 315 5.20 -3.27 -0.44
N LEU A 316 4.86 -2.32 0.44
CA LEU A 316 5.75 -1.80 1.49
C LEU A 316 5.65 -2.66 2.77
N PRO A 317 6.77 -2.95 3.45
CA PRO A 317 6.77 -3.75 4.67
C PRO A 317 6.28 -2.94 5.87
N GLN A 318 5.61 -3.57 6.84
CA GLN A 318 5.09 -2.87 8.04
C GLN A 318 6.20 -2.36 8.96
N THR A 319 7.42 -2.88 8.80
CA THR A 319 8.63 -2.49 9.51
C THR A 319 9.30 -1.23 8.95
N LEU A 320 8.83 -0.71 7.80
CA LEU A 320 9.42 0.45 7.14
C LEU A 320 9.38 1.69 8.05
N SER A 321 10.53 2.32 8.28
CA SER A 321 10.66 3.51 9.13
C SER A 321 10.85 4.82 8.37
N SER A 322 11.29 4.78 7.10
CA SER A 322 11.47 5.99 6.31
C SER A 322 11.38 5.76 4.80
N VAL A 323 10.97 6.83 4.10
CA VAL A 323 11.01 6.96 2.64
C VAL A 323 11.98 8.09 2.29
N GLY A 324 13.07 7.77 1.59
CA GLY A 324 14.14 8.70 1.25
C GLY A 324 13.80 9.72 0.16
N GLN A 325 14.75 10.61 -0.10
CA GLN A 325 14.67 11.66 -1.11
C GLN A 325 14.52 11.05 -2.51
N TYR A 326 13.55 11.51 -3.31
CA TYR A 326 13.26 10.95 -4.66
C TYR A 326 13.05 9.42 -4.71
N ALA A 327 12.82 8.75 -3.57
CA ALA A 327 12.83 7.28 -3.49
C ALA A 327 11.85 6.61 -4.46
N LEU A 328 10.68 7.22 -4.68
CA LEU A 328 9.61 6.77 -5.57
C LEU A 328 9.25 7.83 -6.63
N ALA A 329 10.07 8.85 -6.83
CA ALA A 329 9.80 9.91 -7.80
C ALA A 329 9.75 9.37 -9.23
N GLY A 330 8.79 9.83 -10.03
CA GLY A 330 8.58 9.40 -11.41
C GLY A 330 8.14 7.95 -11.55
N THR A 331 7.57 7.34 -10.49
CA THR A 331 6.98 5.99 -10.57
C THR A 331 5.55 6.03 -11.09
N GLY A 332 5.07 4.89 -11.59
CA GLY A 332 3.71 4.73 -12.10
C GLY A 332 2.66 4.39 -11.03
N ILE A 333 2.99 4.50 -9.74
CA ILE A 333 2.14 4.01 -8.65
C ILE A 333 0.80 4.75 -8.64
N VAL A 334 -0.28 4.00 -8.39
CA VAL A 334 -1.65 4.55 -8.39
C VAL A 334 -2.11 4.92 -6.97
N GLN A 335 -1.59 4.22 -5.96
CA GLN A 335 -1.89 4.46 -4.56
C GLN A 335 -0.61 4.33 -3.72
N ALA A 336 -0.45 5.22 -2.74
CA ALA A 336 0.63 5.14 -1.76
C ALA A 336 0.06 5.04 -0.34
N VAL A 337 0.04 3.84 0.24
CA VAL A 337 -0.32 3.64 1.66
C VAL A 337 0.96 3.43 2.45
N LEU A 338 1.39 4.46 3.17
CA LEU A 338 2.60 4.38 3.99
C LEU A 338 2.34 3.59 5.28
N PRO A 339 3.20 2.62 5.64
CA PRO A 339 3.08 1.87 6.88
C PRO A 339 3.10 2.75 8.14
N GLN A 340 2.47 2.26 9.21
CA GLN A 340 2.27 3.02 10.45
C GLN A 340 3.58 3.47 11.14
N ASN A 341 4.67 2.74 10.89
CA ASN A 341 5.98 3.02 11.48
C ASN A 341 6.81 4.05 10.73
N VAL A 342 6.38 4.54 9.56
CA VAL A 342 7.13 5.54 8.79
C VAL A 342 7.17 6.84 9.58
N GLU A 343 8.37 7.31 9.91
CA GLU A 343 8.63 8.55 10.66
C GLU A 343 8.93 9.73 9.73
N THR A 344 9.56 9.46 8.58
CA THR A 344 10.01 10.49 7.64
C THR A 344 9.66 10.16 6.19
N VAL A 345 9.17 11.20 5.48
CA VAL A 345 9.00 11.21 4.02
C VAL A 345 9.91 12.31 3.47
N GLY A 346 10.96 11.93 2.75
CA GLY A 346 12.01 12.82 2.26
C GLY A 346 11.58 13.75 1.14
N ASP A 347 12.46 14.70 0.79
CA ASP A 347 12.18 15.67 -0.26
C ASP A 347 11.96 14.96 -1.61
N SER A 348 10.97 15.42 -2.37
CA SER A 348 10.58 14.85 -3.65
C SER A 348 10.30 13.34 -3.64
N ALA A 349 9.99 12.72 -2.47
CA ALA A 349 9.84 11.27 -2.35
C ALA A 349 8.91 10.64 -3.40
N PHE A 350 7.83 11.34 -3.77
CA PHE A 350 6.83 10.96 -4.77
C PHE A 350 6.72 11.97 -5.92
N GLU A 351 7.72 12.84 -6.13
CA GLU A 351 7.65 13.85 -7.19
C GLU A 351 7.40 13.22 -8.56
N GLY A 352 6.43 13.75 -9.33
CA GLY A 352 6.13 13.28 -10.67
C GLY A 352 5.51 11.89 -10.74
N CYS A 353 4.93 11.38 -9.65
CA CYS A 353 4.06 10.20 -9.72
C CYS A 353 2.73 10.58 -10.39
N GLU A 354 2.75 10.77 -11.71
CA GLU A 354 1.63 11.35 -12.47
C GLU A 354 0.34 10.51 -12.41
N ASN A 355 0.44 9.20 -12.11
CA ASN A 355 -0.70 8.28 -11.97
C ASN A 355 -1.20 8.11 -10.53
N LEU A 356 -0.53 8.71 -9.54
CA LEU A 356 -0.90 8.58 -8.13
C LEU A 356 -2.24 9.28 -7.90
N ILE A 357 -3.27 8.53 -7.53
CA ILE A 357 -4.64 9.03 -7.29
C ILE A 357 -4.84 9.36 -5.81
N SER A 358 -4.33 8.51 -4.92
CA SER A 358 -4.47 8.69 -3.47
C SER A 358 -3.20 8.33 -2.72
N ALA A 359 -2.97 9.04 -1.62
CA ALA A 359 -1.88 8.75 -0.68
C ALA A 359 -2.35 8.87 0.77
N THR A 360 -1.86 7.98 1.63
CA THR A 360 -2.15 7.93 3.07
C THR A 360 -0.84 7.87 3.83
N LEU A 361 -0.62 8.83 4.73
CA LEU A 361 0.58 8.87 5.57
C LEU A 361 0.44 7.93 6.78
N GLY A 362 1.53 7.26 7.18
CA GLY A 362 1.57 6.45 8.39
C GLY A 362 1.53 7.31 9.66
N GLN A 363 1.00 6.79 10.77
CA GLN A 363 0.72 7.57 12.00
C GLN A 363 1.95 8.21 12.68
N LYS A 364 3.16 7.76 12.37
CA LYS A 364 4.40 8.33 12.92
C LYS A 364 5.04 9.44 12.07
N VAL A 365 4.52 9.73 10.88
CA VAL A 365 5.08 10.80 10.04
C VAL A 365 4.94 12.14 10.77
N ARG A 366 6.05 12.87 10.93
CA ARG A 366 6.07 14.22 11.53
C ARG A 366 6.39 15.33 10.53
N VAL A 367 7.19 15.02 9.53
CA VAL A 367 7.63 15.98 8.51
C VAL A 367 7.39 15.38 7.14
N LEU A 368 6.70 16.14 6.30
CA LEU A 368 6.60 15.90 4.87
C LEU A 368 7.61 16.78 4.14
N GLY A 369 8.56 16.16 3.43
CA GLY A 369 9.66 16.85 2.74
C GLY A 369 9.21 17.87 1.68
N ALA A 370 10.14 18.74 1.29
CA ALA A 370 9.91 19.69 0.20
C ALA A 370 9.63 18.94 -1.12
N SER A 371 8.68 19.42 -1.91
CA SER A 371 8.27 18.82 -3.19
C SER A 371 7.81 17.36 -3.10
N ALA A 372 7.49 16.84 -1.90
CA ALA A 372 7.24 15.41 -1.69
C ALA A 372 6.22 14.80 -2.66
N PHE A 373 5.14 15.52 -3.01
CA PHE A 373 4.14 15.12 -4.00
C PHE A 373 4.06 16.10 -5.19
N GLN A 374 5.09 16.91 -5.44
CA GLN A 374 5.08 17.85 -6.55
C GLN A 374 4.83 17.13 -7.88
N ASN A 375 4.04 17.73 -8.79
CA ASN A 375 3.67 17.16 -10.09
C ASN A 375 2.92 15.81 -10.02
N CYS A 376 2.31 15.45 -8.89
CA CYS A 376 1.36 14.33 -8.83
C CYS A 376 0.01 14.75 -9.41
N ILE A 377 -0.05 14.92 -10.74
CA ILE A 377 -1.18 15.57 -11.43
C ILE A 377 -2.53 14.87 -11.26
N SER A 378 -2.54 13.55 -11.00
CA SER A 378 -3.74 12.74 -10.76
C SER A 378 -4.13 12.64 -9.28
N LEU A 379 -3.33 13.17 -8.35
CA LEU A 379 -3.57 13.05 -6.91
C LEU A 379 -4.82 13.84 -6.56
N SER A 380 -5.91 13.13 -6.30
CA SER A 380 -7.19 13.74 -5.91
C SER A 380 -7.40 13.76 -4.41
N GLU A 381 -6.76 12.84 -3.68
CA GLU A 381 -6.96 12.67 -2.25
C GLU A 381 -5.62 12.42 -1.52
N ILE A 382 -5.40 13.13 -0.42
CA ILE A 382 -4.27 12.90 0.48
C ILE A 382 -4.79 12.85 1.92
N THR A 383 -4.49 11.76 2.61
CA THR A 383 -4.77 11.59 4.04
C THR A 383 -3.50 11.88 4.83
N LEU A 384 -3.46 13.06 5.48
CA LEU A 384 -2.45 13.39 6.46
C LEU A 384 -2.79 12.72 7.80
N ASN A 385 -1.79 12.39 8.62
CA ASN A 385 -2.02 11.87 9.97
C ASN A 385 -2.21 13.03 10.97
N ASP A 386 -2.79 12.76 12.14
CA ASP A 386 -3.01 13.79 13.17
C ASP A 386 -1.72 14.21 13.91
N GLY A 387 -0.58 13.63 13.54
CA GLY A 387 0.71 13.88 14.16
C GLY A 387 1.65 14.75 13.33
N ILE A 388 1.31 15.09 12.09
CA ILE A 388 2.20 15.83 11.18
C ILE A 388 2.40 17.26 11.66
N GLU A 389 3.66 17.70 11.75
CA GLU A 389 4.06 18.99 12.29
C GLU A 389 4.46 19.97 11.18
N GLU A 390 5.07 19.47 10.10
CA GLU A 390 5.59 20.29 8.99
C GLU A 390 5.21 19.74 7.62
N ILE A 391 4.68 20.62 6.76
CA ILE A 391 4.51 20.42 5.32
C ILE A 391 5.56 21.25 4.59
N GLY A 392 6.44 20.61 3.83
CA GLY A 392 7.57 21.26 3.16
C GLY A 392 7.20 22.22 2.02
N ASN A 393 8.19 22.97 1.54
CA ASN A 393 8.04 23.87 0.39
C ASN A 393 7.57 23.07 -0.83
N LEU A 394 6.65 23.60 -1.64
CA LEU A 394 6.16 22.94 -2.87
C LEU A 394 5.57 21.53 -2.67
N ALA A 395 5.28 21.08 -1.44
CA ALA A 395 4.93 19.69 -1.14
C ALA A 395 3.79 19.14 -2.00
N PHE A 396 2.79 19.97 -2.33
CA PHE A 396 1.65 19.65 -3.20
C PHE A 396 1.58 20.59 -4.41
N ALA A 397 2.71 21.06 -4.92
CA ALA A 397 2.72 21.93 -6.08
C ALA A 397 2.37 21.17 -7.36
N ASN A 398 1.49 21.73 -8.19
CA ASN A 398 1.03 21.16 -9.46
C ASN A 398 0.34 19.79 -9.32
N CYS A 399 -0.41 19.57 -8.23
CA CYS A 399 -1.32 18.42 -8.07
C CYS A 399 -2.70 18.76 -8.64
N SER A 400 -2.82 18.90 -9.95
CA SER A 400 -3.99 19.52 -10.60
C SER A 400 -5.35 18.86 -10.32
N SER A 401 -5.39 17.59 -9.91
CA SER A 401 -6.61 16.86 -9.54
C SER A 401 -7.00 16.99 -8.06
N LEU A 402 -6.14 17.57 -7.24
CA LEU A 402 -6.34 17.71 -5.81
C LEU A 402 -7.48 18.69 -5.56
N PHE A 403 -8.56 18.21 -4.95
CA PHE A 403 -9.78 18.99 -4.73
C PHE A 403 -9.97 19.36 -3.26
N VAL A 404 -9.45 18.55 -2.34
CA VAL A 404 -9.49 18.82 -0.90
C VAL A 404 -8.21 18.36 -0.22
N VAL A 405 -7.74 19.14 0.74
CA VAL A 405 -6.67 18.74 1.67
C VAL A 405 -7.09 19.14 3.07
N LYS A 406 -7.16 18.16 3.98
CA LYS A 406 -7.37 18.42 5.42
C LYS A 406 -6.00 18.58 6.10
N ILE A 407 -5.72 19.78 6.60
CA ILE A 407 -4.55 20.10 7.41
C ILE A 407 -4.92 19.96 8.90
N PRO A 408 -4.35 18.97 9.62
CA PRO A 408 -4.69 18.72 11.03
C PRO A 408 -4.10 19.78 11.96
N GLN A 409 -4.60 19.82 13.21
CA GLN A 409 -4.22 20.84 14.20
C GLN A 409 -2.73 20.78 14.58
N SER A 410 -2.09 19.62 14.41
CA SER A 410 -0.67 19.41 14.70
C SER A 410 0.27 20.20 13.78
N VAL A 411 -0.20 20.64 12.59
CA VAL A 411 0.65 21.33 11.62
C VAL A 411 0.94 22.74 12.08
N VAL A 412 2.19 22.99 12.44
CA VAL A 412 2.68 24.30 12.89
C VAL A 412 3.43 25.06 11.79
N LYS A 413 3.81 24.37 10.71
CA LYS A 413 4.56 24.96 9.58
C LYS A 413 4.09 24.42 8.24
N VAL A 414 3.79 25.33 7.33
CA VAL A 414 3.57 25.04 5.90
C VAL A 414 4.53 25.87 5.08
N GLY A 415 5.32 25.20 4.25
CA GLY A 415 6.39 25.79 3.49
C GLY A 415 5.92 26.64 2.32
N LYS A 416 6.86 27.41 1.79
CA LYS A 416 6.69 28.29 0.65
C LYS A 416 6.10 27.55 -0.55
N TYR A 417 5.06 28.10 -1.16
CA TYR A 417 4.42 27.56 -2.37
C TYR A 417 3.90 26.13 -2.24
N ALA A 418 3.59 25.66 -1.03
CA ALA A 418 3.15 24.29 -0.77
C ALA A 418 2.01 23.83 -1.69
N PHE A 419 1.08 24.74 -2.04
CA PHE A 419 -0.07 24.44 -2.90
C PHE A 419 -0.02 25.14 -4.27
N LEU A 420 1.14 25.57 -4.76
CA LEU A 420 1.24 26.30 -6.04
C LEU A 420 0.68 25.50 -7.24
N GLN A 421 -0.05 26.15 -8.16
CA GLN A 421 -0.51 25.58 -9.44
C GLN A 421 -1.46 24.35 -9.35
N ASN A 422 -2.23 24.23 -8.27
CA ASN A 422 -3.35 23.29 -8.17
C ASN A 422 -4.62 23.74 -8.93
N GLY A 423 -5.57 22.82 -9.09
CA GLY A 423 -6.86 23.06 -9.73
C GLY A 423 -7.69 24.14 -9.02
N GLN A 424 -8.47 24.92 -9.78
CA GLN A 424 -9.23 26.08 -9.26
C GLN A 424 -10.30 25.73 -8.21
N GLY A 425 -10.63 24.44 -8.03
CA GLY A 425 -11.59 23.96 -7.05
C GLY A 425 -10.96 23.42 -5.76
N LEU A 426 -9.64 23.55 -5.57
CA LEU A 426 -8.98 23.07 -4.35
C LEU A 426 -9.49 23.85 -3.12
N LYS A 427 -10.02 23.11 -2.15
CA LYS A 427 -10.33 23.59 -0.79
C LYS A 427 -9.30 23.08 0.20
N ILE A 428 -8.78 23.97 1.04
CA ILE A 428 -7.85 23.63 2.11
C ILE A 428 -8.60 23.74 3.44
N LEU A 429 -8.86 22.59 4.07
CA LEU A 429 -9.59 22.49 5.32
C LEU A 429 -8.60 22.44 6.47
N CYS A 430 -8.49 23.51 7.25
CA CYS A 430 -7.59 23.59 8.38
C CYS A 430 -8.36 23.37 9.69
N VAL A 431 -7.93 22.39 10.49
CA VAL A 431 -8.54 22.13 11.81
C VAL A 431 -8.26 23.27 12.80
N ALA A 432 -7.16 24.00 12.63
CA ALA A 432 -6.82 25.13 13.50
C ALA A 432 -7.81 26.31 13.37
N ASP A 433 -8.08 27.00 14.47
CA ASP A 433 -9.02 28.15 14.53
C ASP A 433 -8.61 29.33 13.63
N SER A 434 -7.31 29.48 13.35
CA SER A 434 -6.73 30.52 12.51
C SER A 434 -5.36 30.09 12.00
N GLU A 435 -4.80 30.87 11.06
CA GLU A 435 -3.46 30.64 10.51
C GLU A 435 -2.36 30.62 11.59
N PRO A 436 -1.62 29.50 11.73
CA PRO A 436 -0.48 29.42 12.65
C PRO A 436 0.67 30.35 12.23
N GLU A 437 1.36 30.97 13.22
CA GLU A 437 2.49 31.89 12.97
C GLU A 437 3.66 31.27 12.16
N GLY A 438 3.76 29.94 12.10
CA GLY A 438 4.83 29.24 11.38
C GLY A 438 4.55 28.98 9.90
N PHE A 439 3.40 29.38 9.36
CA PHE A 439 3.10 29.26 7.93
C PHE A 439 3.88 30.33 7.14
N ASP A 440 4.52 29.94 6.03
CA ASP A 440 5.24 30.87 5.16
C ASP A 440 4.26 31.79 4.41
N GLU A 441 4.54 33.09 4.27
CA GLU A 441 3.62 34.05 3.63
C GLU A 441 3.13 33.65 2.23
N GLU A 442 3.89 32.83 1.49
CA GLU A 442 3.52 32.36 0.16
C GLU A 442 3.09 30.88 0.11
N TRP A 443 2.70 30.28 1.24
CA TRP A 443 2.25 28.89 1.35
C TRP A 443 1.06 28.58 0.43
N ASN A 444 0.08 29.49 0.38
CA ASN A 444 -1.12 29.47 -0.46
C ASN A 444 -1.05 30.51 -1.60
N PHE A 445 0.08 30.58 -2.33
CA PHE A 445 0.27 31.57 -3.40
C PHE A 445 -0.79 31.50 -4.52
N GLY A 446 -1.45 30.36 -4.71
CA GLY A 446 -2.56 30.23 -5.68
C GLY A 446 -3.88 30.87 -5.24
N GLY A 447 -3.98 31.32 -3.99
CA GLY A 447 -5.19 31.94 -3.45
C GLY A 447 -6.36 30.98 -3.33
N TYR A 448 -6.09 29.70 -3.04
CA TYR A 448 -7.13 28.68 -2.84
C TYR A 448 -7.96 28.98 -1.60
N GLU A 449 -9.19 28.51 -1.60
CA GLU A 449 -10.10 28.67 -0.46
C GLU A 449 -9.53 27.95 0.76
N VAL A 450 -9.42 28.67 1.89
CA VAL A 450 -8.97 28.12 3.17
C VAL A 450 -10.12 28.21 4.17
N VAL A 451 -10.55 27.07 4.68
CA VAL A 451 -11.56 26.97 5.74
C VAL A 451 -10.82 26.70 7.05
N TRP A 452 -10.71 27.72 7.89
CA TRP A 452 -10.20 27.59 9.26
C TRP A 452 -11.28 27.05 10.19
N ASP A 453 -10.86 26.42 11.27
CA ASP A 453 -11.75 25.78 12.24
C ASP A 453 -12.67 24.74 11.56
N CYS A 454 -12.13 24.00 10.58
CA CYS A 454 -12.95 23.19 9.68
C CYS A 454 -13.75 22.08 10.39
N GLU A 455 -13.32 21.65 11.58
CA GLU A 455 -14.06 20.67 12.39
C GLU A 455 -15.29 21.29 13.08
N ASN A 456 -15.30 22.60 13.31
CA ASN A 456 -16.48 23.34 13.80
C ASN A 456 -17.23 24.07 12.67
N GLN A 457 -16.63 24.24 11.48
CA GLN A 457 -17.26 24.71 10.24
C GLN A 457 -17.79 23.54 9.42
N VAL A 458 -18.97 23.01 9.78
CA VAL A 458 -19.63 21.98 8.96
C VAL A 458 -20.25 22.64 7.71
N GLU A 459 -19.47 22.84 6.65
CA GLU A 459 -19.99 23.05 5.29
C GLU A 459 -20.48 21.70 4.76
N ASN A 460 -21.78 21.45 4.81
CA ASN A 460 -22.34 20.31 4.10
C ASN A 460 -22.65 20.71 2.65
N ALA A 461 -21.62 20.66 1.80
CA ALA A 461 -21.68 21.08 0.40
C ALA A 461 -22.63 20.24 -0.47
N ASP A 462 -23.16 19.14 0.06
CA ASP A 462 -24.08 18.25 -0.65
C ASP A 462 -25.55 18.63 -0.45
N PHE A 463 -25.87 19.48 0.53
CA PHE A 463 -27.24 19.87 0.84
C PHE A 463 -27.46 21.38 0.87
N ASP A 464 -28.65 21.79 0.45
CA ASP A 464 -29.13 23.16 0.62
C ASP A 464 -29.81 23.30 1.99
N PHE A 465 -29.59 24.41 2.68
CA PHE A 465 -30.21 24.69 3.98
C PHE A 465 -30.91 26.05 4.01
N ASN A 466 -31.92 26.15 4.86
CA ASN A 466 -32.50 27.41 5.33
C ASN A 466 -32.24 27.55 6.83
N LEU A 467 -31.93 28.76 7.28
CA LEU A 467 -31.87 29.06 8.71
C LEU A 467 -33.30 29.22 9.27
N SER A 468 -33.57 28.71 10.47
CA SER A 468 -34.86 28.91 11.16
C SER A 468 -35.16 30.39 11.37
N THR A 469 -36.44 30.76 11.50
CA THR A 469 -36.84 32.16 11.73
C THR A 469 -36.27 32.77 13.01
N ASP A 470 -35.97 31.95 14.02
CA ASP A 470 -35.32 32.38 15.27
C ASP A 470 -33.80 32.19 15.26
N GLU A 471 -33.25 31.77 14.11
CA GLU A 471 -31.85 31.55 13.84
C GLU A 471 -31.15 30.52 14.73
N LYS A 472 -31.89 29.65 15.44
CA LYS A 472 -31.30 28.67 16.36
C LYS A 472 -30.92 27.34 15.73
N TYR A 473 -31.48 27.00 14.57
CA TYR A 473 -31.24 25.72 13.91
C TYR A 473 -31.40 25.85 12.39
N TYR A 474 -30.96 24.83 11.64
CA TYR A 474 -31.13 24.74 10.20
C TYR A 474 -32.25 23.77 9.79
N ILE A 475 -32.85 24.07 8.64
CA ILE A 475 -33.88 23.32 7.94
C ILE A 475 -33.26 22.83 6.62
N LEU A 476 -33.14 21.52 6.46
CA LEU A 476 -32.60 20.87 5.27
C LEU A 476 -33.58 20.99 4.09
N LYS A 477 -33.16 21.57 2.97
CA LYS A 477 -34.00 21.79 1.78
C LYS A 477 -33.88 20.74 0.69
N GLY A 478 -33.01 19.75 0.87
CA GLY A 478 -32.69 18.78 -0.17
C GLY A 478 -31.23 18.86 -0.58
N PHE A 479 -30.91 18.22 -1.69
CA PHE A 479 -29.57 18.31 -2.29
C PHE A 479 -29.26 19.73 -2.78
N ALA A 480 -28.01 20.14 -2.61
CA ALA A 480 -27.47 21.28 -3.34
C ALA A 480 -27.52 21.02 -4.85
N SER A 481 -27.55 22.09 -5.65
CA SER A 481 -27.74 21.99 -7.10
C SER A 481 -26.76 21.00 -7.76
N GLY A 482 -27.30 19.97 -8.40
CA GLY A 482 -26.52 18.96 -9.15
C GLY A 482 -25.98 17.79 -8.30
N LYS A 483 -26.33 17.74 -7.02
CA LYS A 483 -25.95 16.65 -6.10
C LYS A 483 -27.03 15.56 -6.02
N GLN A 484 -26.59 14.34 -5.74
CA GLN A 484 -27.43 13.16 -5.54
C GLN A 484 -26.67 12.12 -4.72
N ALA A 485 -27.38 11.25 -4.01
CA ALA A 485 -26.81 10.11 -3.28
C ALA A 485 -27.77 8.91 -3.32
N ALA A 486 -27.21 7.70 -3.19
CA ALA A 486 -27.98 6.46 -3.06
C ALA A 486 -28.33 6.15 -1.61
N GLU A 487 -27.40 6.37 -0.69
CA GLU A 487 -27.64 6.31 0.74
C GLU A 487 -27.56 7.72 1.32
N LEU A 488 -28.63 8.14 1.98
CA LEU A 488 -28.78 9.50 2.49
C LEU A 488 -28.52 9.53 3.99
N GLN A 489 -27.28 9.86 4.34
CA GLN A 489 -26.86 10.17 5.71
C GLN A 489 -27.07 11.67 5.97
N LEU A 490 -28.10 12.00 6.75
CA LEU A 490 -28.45 13.39 7.00
C LEU A 490 -27.53 14.04 8.04
N PRO A 491 -27.09 15.29 7.83
CA PRO A 491 -26.27 15.99 8.80
C PRO A 491 -27.07 16.33 10.06
N SER A 492 -26.46 16.12 11.22
CA SER A 492 -27.03 16.52 12.52
C SER A 492 -26.81 17.99 12.85
N SER A 493 -25.83 18.64 12.19
CA SER A 493 -25.49 20.06 12.33
C SER A 493 -25.04 20.67 11.00
N HIS A 494 -25.16 21.99 10.87
CA HIS A 494 -24.63 22.79 9.75
C HIS A 494 -24.19 24.14 10.30
N ASN A 495 -23.01 24.64 9.93
CA ASN A 495 -22.45 25.92 10.40
C ASN A 495 -22.61 26.15 11.93
N GLY A 496 -22.23 25.15 12.74
CA GLY A 496 -22.24 25.22 14.20
C GLY A 496 -23.63 25.21 14.88
N LYS A 497 -24.72 25.03 14.14
CA LYS A 497 -26.09 24.92 14.67
C LYS A 497 -26.70 23.55 14.34
N PRO A 498 -27.57 22.99 15.19
CA PRO A 498 -28.23 21.72 14.88
C PRO A 498 -29.11 21.86 13.63
N VAL A 499 -29.20 20.80 12.82
CA VAL A 499 -30.26 20.66 11.81
C VAL A 499 -31.41 19.93 12.46
N LYS A 500 -32.59 20.57 12.49
CA LYS A 500 -33.75 20.05 13.22
C LYS A 500 -34.92 19.66 12.34
N GLU A 501 -34.94 20.09 11.08
CA GLU A 501 -36.09 19.87 10.22
C GLU A 501 -35.67 19.51 8.80
N ILE A 502 -36.48 18.65 8.17
CA ILE A 502 -36.47 18.48 6.71
C ILE A 502 -37.60 19.36 6.14
N ALA A 503 -37.26 20.25 5.21
CA ALA A 503 -38.22 21.14 4.59
C ALA A 503 -39.30 20.36 3.81
N ALA A 504 -40.45 21.00 3.62
CA ALA A 504 -41.44 20.49 2.69
C ALA A 504 -40.82 20.36 1.28
N GLN A 505 -41.14 19.26 0.60
CA GLN A 505 -40.67 18.93 -0.75
C GLN A 505 -39.15 18.79 -0.94
N ALA A 506 -38.38 18.63 0.15
CA ALA A 506 -36.91 18.65 0.11
C ALA A 506 -36.28 17.68 -0.91
N PHE A 507 -36.83 16.47 -1.01
CA PHE A 507 -36.36 15.39 -1.88
C PHE A 507 -37.46 14.90 -2.83
N VAL A 508 -38.45 15.74 -3.17
CA VAL A 508 -39.55 15.37 -4.08
C VAL A 508 -39.03 14.73 -5.38
N MET A 509 -39.63 13.60 -5.76
CA MET A 509 -39.34 12.86 -6.99
C MET A 509 -37.86 12.47 -7.14
N ASN A 510 -37.17 12.27 -6.01
CA ASN A 510 -35.80 11.83 -6.02
C ASN A 510 -35.73 10.29 -6.15
N ASP A 511 -35.40 9.82 -7.36
CA ASP A 511 -35.25 8.40 -7.66
C ASP A 511 -33.79 7.90 -7.47
N SER A 512 -32.89 8.73 -6.95
CA SER A 512 -31.52 8.30 -6.65
C SER A 512 -31.40 7.68 -5.26
N VAL A 513 -32.13 8.22 -4.28
CA VAL A 513 -32.04 7.80 -2.87
C VAL A 513 -32.77 6.46 -2.69
N VAL A 514 -32.04 5.49 -2.15
CA VAL A 514 -32.46 4.11 -1.86
C VAL A 514 -32.71 3.91 -0.36
N SER A 515 -31.91 4.53 0.49
CA SER A 515 -32.07 4.48 1.95
C SER A 515 -31.84 5.85 2.59
N VAL A 516 -32.51 6.11 3.71
CA VAL A 516 -32.34 7.36 4.49
C VAL A 516 -32.18 7.03 5.97
N SER A 517 -31.19 7.65 6.62
CA SER A 517 -31.04 7.65 8.08
C SER A 517 -31.35 9.02 8.66
N ILE A 518 -32.37 9.10 9.51
CA ILE A 518 -32.80 10.34 10.18
C ILE A 518 -32.19 10.40 11.59
N PRO A 519 -31.19 11.27 11.86
CA PRO A 519 -30.52 11.32 13.16
C PRO A 519 -31.34 12.06 14.23
N ALA A 520 -30.95 11.87 15.50
CA ALA A 520 -31.70 12.32 16.68
C ALA A 520 -31.90 13.85 16.78
N SER A 521 -31.17 14.64 16.00
CA SER A 521 -31.32 16.10 15.98
C SER A 521 -32.62 16.55 15.30
N TYR A 522 -33.20 15.73 14.41
CA TYR A 522 -34.39 16.08 13.64
C TYR A 522 -35.66 15.89 14.46
N VAL A 523 -36.42 16.97 14.63
CA VAL A 523 -37.71 16.98 15.34
C VAL A 523 -38.90 16.95 14.37
N LYS A 524 -38.69 17.28 13.08
CA LYS A 524 -39.77 17.37 12.10
C LYS A 524 -39.35 17.00 10.67
N ILE A 525 -40.23 16.28 9.97
CA ILE A 525 -40.17 16.05 8.52
C ILE A 525 -41.33 16.78 7.86
N GLY A 526 -41.04 17.68 6.92
CA GLY A 526 -42.03 18.52 6.26
C GLY A 526 -42.92 17.79 5.25
N ASP A 527 -43.98 18.48 4.82
CA ASP A 527 -44.95 17.95 3.86
C ASP A 527 -44.28 17.55 2.54
N SER A 528 -44.62 16.36 2.06
CA SER A 528 -44.12 15.79 0.80
C SER A 528 -42.58 15.72 0.72
N ALA A 529 -41.87 15.71 1.85
CA ALA A 529 -40.40 15.77 1.87
C ALA A 529 -39.73 14.72 0.95
N PHE A 530 -40.25 13.50 0.87
CA PHE A 530 -39.80 12.42 0.00
C PHE A 530 -40.91 11.92 -0.94
N TYR A 531 -41.85 12.80 -1.32
CA TYR A 531 -42.95 12.40 -2.19
C TYR A 531 -42.44 11.90 -3.54
N TYR A 532 -42.85 10.69 -3.93
CA TYR A 532 -42.52 10.05 -5.20
C TYR A 532 -41.04 9.67 -5.35
N CYS A 533 -40.33 9.40 -4.25
CA CYS A 533 -38.98 8.83 -4.31
C CYS A 533 -39.06 7.31 -4.56
N THR A 534 -39.17 6.91 -5.82
CA THR A 534 -39.56 5.52 -6.17
C THR A 534 -38.47 4.48 -5.91
N SER A 535 -37.23 4.90 -5.66
CA SER A 535 -36.13 4.02 -5.27
C SER A 535 -36.00 3.84 -3.75
N LEU A 536 -36.61 4.71 -2.96
CA LEU A 536 -36.46 4.72 -1.50
C LEU A 536 -37.14 3.50 -0.88
N ALA A 537 -36.32 2.54 -0.43
CA ALA A 537 -36.73 1.22 0.05
C ALA A 537 -36.67 1.08 1.57
N SER A 538 -35.85 1.88 2.26
CA SER A 538 -35.74 1.86 3.73
C SER A 538 -35.54 3.26 4.32
N VAL A 539 -36.12 3.48 5.50
CA VAL A 539 -35.89 4.68 6.32
C VAL A 539 -35.69 4.24 7.76
N THR A 540 -34.62 4.73 8.38
CA THR A 540 -34.36 4.55 9.82
C THR A 540 -34.54 5.88 10.54
N PHE A 541 -35.10 5.82 11.76
CA PHE A 541 -35.36 6.98 12.59
C PHE A 541 -34.68 6.81 13.94
N ALA A 542 -33.86 7.78 14.33
CA ALA A 542 -33.38 7.90 15.70
C ALA A 542 -34.45 8.54 16.61
N GLU A 543 -34.31 8.31 17.91
CA GLU A 543 -35.16 8.91 18.95
C GLU A 543 -35.06 10.44 18.97
N GLY A 544 -36.20 11.15 19.04
CA GLY A 544 -36.26 12.62 19.06
C GLY A 544 -37.18 13.26 18.02
N LEU A 545 -37.63 12.50 17.02
CA LEU A 545 -38.56 12.96 15.98
C LEU A 545 -39.98 13.11 16.53
N GLU A 546 -40.62 14.27 16.36
CA GLU A 546 -41.96 14.55 16.89
C GLU A 546 -43.08 14.60 15.82
N GLU A 547 -42.76 14.98 14.58
CA GLU A 547 -43.75 15.21 13.52
C GLU A 547 -43.28 14.72 12.14
N ILE A 548 -44.15 13.99 11.43
CA ILE A 548 -44.00 13.68 9.99
C ILE A 548 -45.19 14.26 9.22
N GLY A 549 -44.89 15.11 8.24
CA GLY A 549 -45.86 15.88 7.48
C GLY A 549 -46.72 15.08 6.49
N LYS A 550 -47.64 15.80 5.85
CA LYS A 550 -48.57 15.27 4.83
C LYS A 550 -47.81 14.71 3.64
N ASP A 551 -48.18 13.51 3.19
CA ASP A 551 -47.64 12.83 2.01
C ASP A 551 -46.09 12.68 2.02
N ALA A 552 -45.45 12.78 3.20
CA ALA A 552 -44.00 12.89 3.30
C ALA A 552 -43.23 11.72 2.66
N PHE A 553 -43.77 10.49 2.73
CA PHE A 553 -43.21 9.28 2.10
C PHE A 553 -44.22 8.62 1.17
N ARG A 554 -45.07 9.42 0.51
CA ARG A 554 -46.05 8.88 -0.43
C ARG A 554 -45.39 8.46 -1.74
N SER A 555 -45.79 7.31 -2.27
CA SER A 555 -45.27 6.73 -3.52
C SER A 555 -43.77 6.46 -3.49
N CYS A 556 -43.27 5.99 -2.35
CA CYS A 556 -41.93 5.41 -2.23
C CYS A 556 -42.00 3.87 -2.38
N ASN A 557 -40.86 3.18 -2.21
CA ASN A 557 -40.77 1.72 -2.31
C ASN A 557 -40.46 1.06 -0.95
N LEU A 558 -40.94 1.68 0.15
CA LEU A 558 -40.72 1.17 1.50
C LEU A 558 -41.32 -0.22 1.67
N THR A 559 -40.60 -1.10 2.36
CA THR A 559 -41.05 -2.48 2.64
C THR A 559 -41.47 -2.67 4.09
N SER A 560 -40.81 -1.96 5.01
CA SER A 560 -41.20 -1.84 6.41
C SER A 560 -40.95 -0.42 6.92
N VAL A 561 -41.65 -0.03 7.99
CA VAL A 561 -41.37 1.22 8.70
C VAL A 561 -41.49 1.02 10.21
N SER A 562 -40.48 1.45 10.96
CA SER A 562 -40.49 1.45 12.42
C SER A 562 -40.37 2.88 12.93
N LEU A 563 -41.45 3.43 13.47
CA LEU A 563 -41.49 4.82 13.93
C LEU A 563 -40.88 4.96 15.34
N PRO A 564 -40.11 6.03 15.63
CA PRO A 564 -39.37 6.18 16.87
C PRO A 564 -40.27 6.61 18.02
N ASP A 565 -39.92 6.24 19.25
CA ASP A 565 -40.67 6.66 20.43
C ASP A 565 -40.62 8.21 20.57
N GLY A 566 -41.68 8.79 21.14
CA GLY A 566 -41.83 10.26 21.23
C GLY A 566 -42.43 10.94 20.00
N LEU A 567 -42.59 10.24 18.86
CA LEU A 567 -43.32 10.73 17.70
C LEU A 567 -44.79 11.01 18.05
N LYS A 568 -45.30 12.20 17.71
CA LYS A 568 -46.65 12.67 18.08
C LYS A 568 -47.62 12.69 16.90
N THR A 569 -47.13 12.97 15.69
CA THR A 569 -48.00 13.30 14.55
C THR A 569 -47.55 12.62 13.26
N LEU A 570 -48.49 11.95 12.60
CA LEU A 570 -48.41 11.52 11.20
C LEU A 570 -49.44 12.28 10.37
N GLY A 571 -48.99 12.97 9.33
CA GLY A 571 -49.84 13.72 8.40
C GLY A 571 -50.77 12.86 7.55
N GLU A 572 -51.64 13.53 6.78
CA GLU A 572 -52.48 12.89 5.76
C GLU A 572 -51.61 12.17 4.74
N GLY A 573 -51.92 10.92 4.41
CA GLY A 573 -51.21 10.20 3.34
C GLY A 573 -49.73 9.92 3.57
N THR A 574 -49.19 10.05 4.78
CA THR A 574 -47.74 9.99 5.05
C THR A 574 -47.01 8.82 4.39
N PHE A 575 -47.55 7.59 4.44
CA PHE A 575 -47.00 6.38 3.83
C PHE A 575 -47.90 5.83 2.71
N ARG A 576 -48.67 6.68 2.05
CA ARG A 576 -49.60 6.26 1.00
C ARG A 576 -48.87 5.73 -0.23
N GLU A 577 -49.44 4.76 -0.94
CA GLU A 577 -48.97 4.28 -2.24
C GLU A 577 -47.54 3.66 -2.20
N ASN A 578 -47.12 3.06 -1.08
CA ASN A 578 -45.93 2.21 -0.96
C ASN A 578 -46.29 0.74 -1.18
N ALA A 579 -46.30 0.29 -2.45
CA ALA A 579 -46.83 -1.02 -2.82
C ALA A 579 -46.14 -2.22 -2.12
N GLY A 580 -44.88 -2.05 -1.70
CA GLY A 580 -44.11 -3.07 -0.98
C GLY A 580 -44.26 -3.05 0.54
N LEU A 581 -44.91 -2.04 1.13
CA LEU A 581 -44.94 -1.84 2.57
C LEU A 581 -45.82 -2.91 3.21
N ALA A 582 -45.19 -3.88 3.86
CA ALA A 582 -45.81 -5.05 4.47
C ALA A 582 -45.85 -4.97 6.01
N GLU A 583 -45.02 -4.14 6.63
CA GLU A 583 -44.97 -3.97 8.09
C GLU A 583 -44.85 -2.49 8.47
N ALA A 584 -45.64 -2.07 9.46
CA ALA A 584 -45.50 -0.75 10.07
C ALA A 584 -45.62 -0.84 11.60
N LEU A 585 -44.63 -0.34 12.33
CA LEU A 585 -44.68 -0.21 13.79
C LEU A 585 -44.93 1.26 14.18
N ILE A 586 -46.03 1.49 14.89
CA ILE A 586 -46.45 2.81 15.38
C ILE A 586 -46.34 2.85 16.92
N PRO A 587 -45.56 3.77 17.51
CA PRO A 587 -45.41 3.88 18.96
C PRO A 587 -46.65 4.47 19.62
N ASP A 588 -46.76 4.29 20.94
CA ASP A 588 -47.90 4.73 21.76
C ASP A 588 -47.95 6.26 21.94
N SER A 589 -46.83 6.94 21.66
CA SER A 589 -46.72 8.39 21.66
C SER A 589 -47.50 9.08 20.53
N VAL A 590 -47.91 8.35 19.48
CA VAL A 590 -48.57 8.95 18.31
C VAL A 590 -50.00 9.36 18.63
N GLN A 591 -50.21 10.68 18.75
CA GLN A 591 -51.49 11.29 19.11
C GLN A 591 -52.40 11.49 17.91
N THR A 592 -51.83 11.75 16.72
CA THR A 592 -52.60 12.01 15.50
C THR A 592 -52.06 11.25 14.31
N VAL A 593 -52.98 10.68 13.53
CA VAL A 593 -52.69 10.05 12.23
C VAL A 593 -53.71 10.56 11.22
N GLY A 594 -53.22 11.17 10.14
CA GLY A 594 -54.04 11.80 9.11
C GLY A 594 -54.79 10.82 8.23
N GLU A 595 -55.75 11.33 7.46
CA GLU A 595 -56.55 10.55 6.52
C GLU A 595 -55.64 9.79 5.52
N GLY A 596 -55.92 8.51 5.33
CA GLY A 596 -55.24 7.66 4.34
C GLY A 596 -53.74 7.50 4.53
N ALA A 597 -53.21 7.70 5.74
CA ALA A 597 -51.78 7.59 6.04
C ALA A 597 -51.13 6.31 5.52
N PHE A 598 -51.86 5.18 5.54
CA PHE A 598 -51.40 3.87 5.05
C PHE A 598 -52.17 3.34 3.83
N ARG A 599 -52.78 4.23 3.05
CA ARG A 599 -53.60 3.85 1.89
C ARG A 599 -52.73 3.33 0.73
N LYS A 600 -53.22 2.34 0.00
CA LYS A 600 -52.64 1.71 -1.21
C LYS A 600 -51.24 1.12 -0.99
N ASN A 601 -51.06 0.44 0.13
CA ASN A 601 -49.84 -0.30 0.45
C ASN A 601 -50.00 -1.79 0.10
N SER A 602 -49.07 -2.65 0.55
CA SER A 602 -49.20 -4.09 0.34
C SER A 602 -50.53 -4.60 0.89
N SER A 603 -51.19 -5.52 0.16
CA SER A 603 -52.39 -6.19 0.66
C SER A 603 -52.12 -7.06 1.90
N SER A 604 -50.85 -7.34 2.21
CA SER A 604 -50.42 -8.05 3.41
C SER A 604 -49.95 -7.12 4.53
N LEU A 605 -50.17 -5.81 4.42
CA LEU A 605 -49.70 -4.85 5.42
C LEU A 605 -50.28 -5.17 6.80
N VAL A 606 -49.38 -5.38 7.77
CA VAL A 606 -49.68 -5.45 9.20
C VAL A 606 -49.16 -4.18 9.87
N ILE A 607 -50.07 -3.42 10.46
CA ILE A 607 -49.78 -2.23 11.26
C ILE A 607 -49.82 -2.64 12.72
N THR A 608 -48.66 -2.71 13.36
CA THR A 608 -48.54 -2.96 14.80
C THR A 608 -48.51 -1.63 15.53
N CYS A 609 -49.44 -1.41 16.44
CA CYS A 609 -49.52 -0.20 17.27
C CYS A 609 -49.16 -0.55 18.71
N LYS A 610 -48.22 0.16 19.32
CA LYS A 610 -47.94 0.03 20.77
C LYS A 610 -49.09 0.59 21.64
N ALA A 611 -49.98 1.40 21.07
CA ALA A 611 -51.20 1.84 21.74
C ALA A 611 -52.22 0.71 21.90
N SER A 612 -53.01 0.72 22.98
CA SER A 612 -53.96 -0.36 23.28
C SER A 612 -55.25 -0.35 22.45
N SER A 613 -55.54 0.79 21.83
CA SER A 613 -56.68 1.01 20.93
C SER A 613 -56.43 2.27 20.11
N LYS A 614 -57.27 2.53 19.09
CA LYS A 614 -57.16 3.72 18.23
C LYS A 614 -57.30 5.00 19.07
N PRO A 615 -56.27 5.86 19.14
CA PRO A 615 -56.39 7.16 19.80
C PRO A 615 -57.46 8.05 19.14
N ASP A 616 -58.11 8.90 19.96
CA ASP A 616 -59.18 9.80 19.52
C ASP A 616 -58.72 10.78 18.43
N GLY A 617 -57.45 11.19 18.46
CA GLY A 617 -56.86 12.11 17.49
C GLY A 617 -56.57 11.49 16.13
N TRP A 618 -56.74 10.18 15.95
CA TRP A 618 -56.55 9.52 14.65
C TRP A 618 -57.78 9.70 13.78
N ASN A 619 -57.59 10.18 12.56
CA ASN A 619 -58.65 10.37 11.57
C ASN A 619 -59.40 9.05 11.31
N GLU A 620 -60.72 9.08 11.09
CA GLU A 620 -61.52 7.86 10.88
C GLU A 620 -61.06 7.02 9.68
N TYR A 621 -60.44 7.66 8.68
CA TYR A 621 -59.98 7.05 7.44
C TYR A 621 -58.45 6.89 7.38
N TRP A 622 -57.76 6.93 8.52
CA TRP A 622 -56.30 6.79 8.61
C TRP A 622 -55.78 5.49 7.97
N ASN A 623 -56.51 4.40 8.17
CA ASN A 623 -56.28 3.08 7.58
C ASN A 623 -57.36 2.77 6.54
N TYR A 624 -57.37 3.54 5.45
CA TYR A 624 -58.44 3.53 4.44
C TYR A 624 -58.69 2.15 3.78
N ASP A 625 -57.64 1.33 3.63
CA ASP A 625 -57.70 0.05 2.92
C ASP A 625 -57.92 -1.15 3.87
N ASP A 626 -58.29 -0.89 5.13
CA ASP A 626 -58.54 -1.90 6.16
C ASP A 626 -57.35 -2.87 6.35
N ALA A 627 -56.12 -2.36 6.30
CA ALA A 627 -54.92 -3.15 6.62
C ALA A 627 -55.05 -3.76 8.02
N GLN A 628 -54.45 -4.93 8.25
CA GLN A 628 -54.53 -5.56 9.56
C GLN A 628 -53.88 -4.66 10.61
N VAL A 629 -54.63 -4.28 11.64
CA VAL A 629 -54.09 -3.52 12.77
C VAL A 629 -53.97 -4.42 13.98
N VAL A 630 -52.74 -4.59 14.46
CA VAL A 630 -52.43 -5.27 15.72
C VAL A 630 -52.23 -4.18 16.76
N TRP A 631 -53.28 -3.89 17.51
CA TRP A 631 -53.15 -3.04 18.71
C TRP A 631 -52.39 -3.81 19.78
N ALA A 632 -51.60 -3.10 20.59
CA ALA A 632 -51.18 -3.64 21.87
C ALA A 632 -52.47 -4.06 22.58
N GLN A 633 -52.54 -5.29 23.09
CA GLN A 633 -53.76 -5.67 23.77
C GLN A 633 -53.86 -4.84 25.06
N GLU A 634 -55.06 -4.31 25.38
CA GLU A 634 -55.39 -3.96 26.77
C GLU A 634 -54.85 -5.11 27.63
N SER A 635 -54.04 -4.78 28.63
CA SER A 635 -53.41 -5.71 29.55
C SER A 635 -54.32 -6.92 29.83
N GLY A 636 -54.00 -8.01 29.13
CA GLY A 636 -54.92 -9.10 28.86
C GLY A 636 -54.25 -10.32 28.26
N ASN A 637 -52.94 -10.49 28.44
CA ASN A 637 -52.27 -11.77 28.63
C ASN A 637 -52.79 -12.96 27.81
N GLU A 638 -52.56 -12.96 26.50
CA GLU A 638 -52.37 -14.23 25.81
C GLU A 638 -50.89 -14.62 25.79
N ASN A 639 -49.96 -13.70 25.46
CA ASN A 639 -48.52 -13.99 25.51
C ASN A 639 -47.97 -14.19 26.93
N GLU A 640 -48.47 -13.47 27.93
CA GLU A 640 -48.12 -13.72 29.34
C GLU A 640 -48.67 -15.05 29.87
N LYS A 641 -49.60 -15.73 29.18
CA LYS A 641 -50.00 -17.10 29.51
C LYS A 641 -49.17 -18.14 28.77
N ASN A 642 -48.40 -17.73 27.76
CA ASN A 642 -47.61 -18.63 26.93
C ASN A 642 -46.29 -19.05 27.58
N PHE A 643 -45.88 -18.40 28.67
CA PHE A 643 -44.62 -18.64 29.35
C PHE A 643 -44.82 -18.76 30.86
N VAL A 644 -43.84 -19.33 31.56
CA VAL A 644 -43.90 -19.49 33.02
C VAL A 644 -42.95 -18.50 33.69
N TYR A 645 -43.50 -17.67 34.58
CA TYR A 645 -42.78 -16.57 35.21
C TYR A 645 -42.50 -16.81 36.69
N LYS A 646 -41.45 -16.16 37.19
CA LYS A 646 -41.16 -16.06 38.63
C LYS A 646 -40.78 -14.63 38.99
N LEU A 647 -41.41 -14.10 40.05
CA LEU A 647 -41.09 -12.80 40.63
C LEU A 647 -39.80 -12.91 41.46
N SER A 648 -38.87 -11.98 41.24
CA SER A 648 -37.65 -11.78 42.00
C SER A 648 -37.85 -10.79 43.15
N ASP A 649 -36.94 -10.79 44.13
CA ASP A 649 -37.01 -9.95 45.33
C ASP A 649 -36.93 -8.43 45.03
N ASP A 650 -36.37 -8.06 43.88
CA ASP A 650 -36.27 -6.68 43.37
C ASP A 650 -37.56 -6.19 42.67
N GLY A 651 -38.59 -7.04 42.61
CA GLY A 651 -39.85 -6.72 41.97
C GLY A 651 -39.88 -6.90 40.45
N THR A 652 -38.92 -7.62 39.86
CA THR A 652 -38.90 -7.95 38.42
C THR A 652 -39.28 -9.41 38.14
N PHE A 653 -39.73 -9.72 36.93
CA PHE A 653 -40.06 -11.09 36.51
C PHE A 653 -38.98 -11.70 35.61
N TYR A 654 -38.79 -13.01 35.72
CA TYR A 654 -37.98 -13.80 34.80
C TYR A 654 -38.76 -15.02 34.31
N LEU A 655 -38.50 -15.44 33.07
CA LEU A 655 -39.00 -16.72 32.56
C LEU A 655 -38.23 -17.85 33.23
N VAL A 656 -38.96 -18.77 33.88
CA VAL A 656 -38.39 -19.90 34.62
C VAL A 656 -38.72 -21.25 34.05
N ASP A 657 -39.63 -21.32 33.10
CA ASP A 657 -39.89 -22.47 32.24
C ASP A 657 -40.13 -21.97 30.81
N GLY A 658 -40.02 -22.85 29.82
CA GLY A 658 -40.21 -22.52 28.39
C GLY A 658 -41.63 -22.07 28.07
N PHE A 659 -42.35 -22.84 27.25
CA PHE A 659 -43.77 -22.60 27.04
C PHE A 659 -44.60 -23.10 28.23
N ALA A 660 -45.69 -22.40 28.54
CA ALA A 660 -46.72 -22.92 29.44
C ALA A 660 -47.40 -24.17 28.84
N ASP A 661 -48.00 -25.00 29.69
CA ASP A 661 -48.58 -26.28 29.28
C ASP A 661 -49.55 -26.15 28.10
N GLY A 662 -49.27 -26.91 27.03
CA GLY A 662 -50.12 -26.98 25.83
C GLY A 662 -49.87 -25.87 24.80
N VAL A 663 -48.88 -25.00 25.01
CA VAL A 663 -48.49 -23.95 24.08
C VAL A 663 -47.28 -24.40 23.24
N SER A 664 -47.38 -24.20 21.92
CA SER A 664 -46.25 -24.29 21.00
C SER A 664 -46.36 -23.13 20.00
N LEU A 665 -45.26 -22.41 19.81
CA LEU A 665 -45.16 -21.26 18.91
C LEU A 665 -43.95 -21.43 17.99
N SER A 666 -44.12 -21.16 16.71
CA SER A 666 -43.01 -21.08 15.76
C SER A 666 -42.34 -19.70 15.74
N GLU A 667 -43.09 -18.65 16.02
CA GLU A 667 -42.57 -17.29 16.20
C GLU A 667 -42.75 -16.87 17.66
N VAL A 668 -41.65 -16.68 18.36
CA VAL A 668 -41.62 -16.39 19.80
C VAL A 668 -41.32 -14.92 20.02
N ARG A 669 -42.33 -14.18 20.47
CA ARG A 669 -42.20 -12.78 20.88
C ARG A 669 -42.41 -12.69 22.38
N PHE A 670 -41.34 -12.42 23.14
CA PHE A 670 -41.47 -12.32 24.60
C PHE A 670 -42.13 -11.00 25.00
N PRO A 671 -42.95 -10.99 26.06
CA PRO A 671 -43.54 -9.76 26.56
C PRO A 671 -42.51 -8.95 27.35
N SER A 672 -42.60 -7.62 27.27
CA SER A 672 -41.75 -6.69 28.02
C SER A 672 -42.11 -6.59 29.50
N GLU A 673 -43.34 -6.96 29.86
CA GLU A 673 -43.87 -6.93 31.22
C GLU A 673 -44.72 -8.17 31.51
N TYR A 674 -44.87 -8.49 32.79
CA TYR A 674 -45.80 -9.48 33.32
C TYR A 674 -46.44 -8.91 34.59
N ASP A 675 -47.77 -8.90 34.66
CA ASP A 675 -48.53 -8.30 35.78
C ASP A 675 -48.11 -6.83 36.08
N GLY A 676 -47.90 -6.03 35.01
CA GLY A 676 -47.51 -4.61 35.08
C GLY A 676 -46.11 -4.36 35.64
N LYS A 677 -45.25 -5.39 35.66
CA LYS A 677 -43.84 -5.31 36.09
C LYS A 677 -42.93 -5.82 35.00
N PRO A 678 -41.70 -5.27 34.85
CA PRO A 678 -40.82 -5.62 33.75
C PRO A 678 -40.39 -7.09 33.82
N VAL A 679 -40.37 -7.74 32.66
CA VAL A 679 -39.76 -9.06 32.47
C VAL A 679 -38.32 -8.83 32.02
N LYS A 680 -37.36 -9.21 32.86
CA LYS A 680 -35.94 -8.92 32.67
C LYS A 680 -35.18 -9.96 31.87
N GLY A 681 -35.84 -11.06 31.50
CA GLY A 681 -35.26 -12.05 30.60
C GLY A 681 -35.57 -13.48 30.96
N ILE A 682 -34.73 -14.39 30.46
CA ILE A 682 -34.84 -15.84 30.68
C ILE A 682 -33.86 -16.24 31.78
N SER A 683 -34.34 -16.91 32.82
CA SER A 683 -33.47 -17.43 33.88
C SER A 683 -32.63 -18.61 33.39
N ASN A 684 -31.50 -18.87 34.06
CA ASN A 684 -30.64 -20.02 33.73
C ASN A 684 -31.41 -21.35 33.74
N GLY A 685 -31.10 -22.21 32.75
CA GLY A 685 -31.65 -23.55 32.60
C GLY A 685 -32.19 -23.83 31.19
N MET A 686 -32.54 -25.08 30.95
CA MET A 686 -32.98 -25.62 29.65
C MET A 686 -34.42 -25.23 29.30
N LYS A 687 -34.71 -23.94 29.12
CA LYS A 687 -36.10 -23.45 28.98
C LYS A 687 -36.74 -23.86 27.66
N PHE A 688 -36.08 -23.60 26.52
CA PHE A 688 -36.55 -24.00 25.19
C PHE A 688 -35.68 -25.11 24.58
N TYR A 689 -35.05 -25.93 25.43
CA TYR A 689 -34.09 -26.93 24.97
C TYR A 689 -34.71 -27.91 23.95
N GLY A 690 -34.06 -28.08 22.81
CA GLY A 690 -34.46 -29.02 21.77
C GLY A 690 -35.76 -28.64 21.06
N ASN A 691 -36.24 -27.40 21.20
CA ASN A 691 -37.52 -27.01 20.60
C ASN A 691 -37.37 -26.79 19.09
N THR A 692 -37.91 -27.73 18.31
CA THR A 692 -37.85 -27.70 16.85
C THR A 692 -39.02 -26.96 16.18
N ASP A 693 -39.99 -26.44 16.94
CA ASP A 693 -41.08 -25.65 16.37
C ASP A 693 -40.65 -24.18 16.18
N ILE A 694 -39.79 -23.67 17.07
CA ILE A 694 -39.32 -22.28 17.04
C ILE A 694 -38.45 -22.03 15.81
N THR A 695 -38.89 -21.09 14.97
CA THR A 695 -38.19 -20.59 13.80
C THR A 695 -37.71 -19.15 13.97
N SER A 696 -38.33 -18.35 14.84
CA SER A 696 -37.89 -16.98 15.12
C SER A 696 -38.11 -16.57 16.57
N VAL A 697 -37.20 -15.73 17.09
CA VAL A 697 -37.25 -15.20 18.46
C VAL A 697 -37.06 -13.69 18.44
N VAL A 698 -37.90 -12.95 19.17
CA VAL A 698 -37.78 -11.50 19.35
C VAL A 698 -37.71 -11.18 20.85
N CYS A 699 -36.56 -10.64 21.26
CA CYS A 699 -36.36 -10.14 22.62
C CYS A 699 -36.93 -8.71 22.77
N PRO A 700 -37.79 -8.43 23.77
CA PRO A 700 -38.35 -7.11 24.01
C PRO A 700 -37.32 -6.19 24.67
N SER A 701 -37.56 -4.87 24.63
CA SER A 701 -36.67 -3.84 25.19
C SER A 701 -36.40 -3.94 26.69
N SER A 702 -37.21 -4.70 27.45
CA SER A 702 -37.03 -4.91 28.89
C SER A 702 -36.03 -6.01 29.23
N PHE A 703 -35.66 -6.86 28.27
CA PHE A 703 -34.78 -8.01 28.49
C PHE A 703 -33.34 -7.55 28.71
N GLU A 704 -32.79 -7.92 29.86
CA GLU A 704 -31.38 -7.73 30.21
C GLU A 704 -30.59 -9.04 30.14
N ILE A 705 -31.24 -10.21 30.29
CA ILE A 705 -30.55 -11.51 30.43
C ILE A 705 -31.17 -12.60 29.57
N LEU A 706 -30.36 -13.31 28.79
CA LEU A 706 -30.67 -14.62 28.23
C LEU A 706 -29.90 -15.70 29.00
N GLY A 707 -30.59 -16.48 29.82
CA GLY A 707 -29.95 -17.44 30.72
C GLY A 707 -29.27 -18.62 30.03
N ASP A 708 -28.45 -19.34 30.80
CA ASP A 708 -27.70 -20.50 30.32
C ASP A 708 -28.62 -21.56 29.70
N ASN A 709 -28.32 -22.02 28.49
CA ASN A 709 -29.06 -23.03 27.70
C ASN A 709 -30.48 -22.61 27.27
N ALA A 710 -30.78 -21.32 27.19
CA ALA A 710 -32.11 -20.80 26.87
C ALA A 710 -32.75 -21.44 25.62
N PHE A 711 -32.02 -21.52 24.51
CA PHE A 711 -32.44 -22.05 23.21
C PHE A 711 -31.53 -23.15 22.67
N TYR A 712 -30.82 -23.85 23.55
CA TYR A 712 -29.95 -24.95 23.13
C TYR A 712 -30.77 -25.96 22.31
N GLY A 713 -30.35 -26.26 21.09
CA GLY A 713 -30.88 -27.35 20.26
C GLY A 713 -32.17 -26.97 19.55
N CYS A 714 -32.50 -25.68 19.45
CA CYS A 714 -33.58 -25.18 18.61
C CYS A 714 -33.15 -25.21 17.14
N THR A 715 -33.04 -26.41 16.55
CA THR A 715 -32.42 -26.62 15.23
C THR A 715 -33.15 -25.96 14.06
N ASN A 716 -34.41 -25.53 14.25
CA ASN A 716 -35.19 -24.82 13.23
C ASN A 716 -35.16 -23.29 13.38
N LEU A 717 -34.51 -22.75 14.42
CA LEU A 717 -34.40 -21.32 14.65
C LEU A 717 -33.59 -20.66 13.54
N GLU A 718 -34.20 -19.78 12.76
CA GLU A 718 -33.58 -19.10 11.61
C GLU A 718 -33.17 -17.66 11.94
N SER A 719 -33.90 -16.98 12.82
CA SER A 719 -33.69 -15.57 13.16
C SER A 719 -33.88 -15.26 14.64
N VAL A 720 -32.97 -14.46 15.20
CA VAL A 720 -33.09 -13.91 16.55
C VAL A 720 -32.89 -12.41 16.50
N THR A 721 -33.83 -11.66 17.08
CA THR A 721 -33.71 -10.21 17.30
C THR A 721 -33.37 -9.96 18.76
N LEU A 722 -32.15 -9.48 19.00
CA LEU A 722 -31.72 -8.99 20.31
C LEU A 722 -32.11 -7.51 20.47
N ASN A 723 -32.23 -7.02 21.71
CA ASN A 723 -32.63 -5.64 22.00
C ASN A 723 -31.45 -4.84 22.56
N GLU A 724 -31.44 -3.53 22.35
CA GLU A 724 -30.42 -2.57 22.81
C GLU A 724 -30.24 -2.47 24.34
N GLY A 725 -31.10 -3.10 25.12
CA GLY A 725 -30.99 -3.19 26.59
C GLY A 725 -30.40 -4.50 27.10
N LEU A 726 -30.08 -5.45 26.22
CA LEU A 726 -29.59 -6.78 26.61
C LEU A 726 -28.16 -6.70 27.14
N LYS A 727 -27.90 -7.25 28.33
CA LYS A 727 -26.60 -7.21 29.01
C LYS A 727 -25.88 -8.55 29.01
N GLU A 728 -26.60 -9.66 29.08
CA GLU A 728 -26.01 -10.99 29.23
C GLU A 728 -26.59 -12.03 28.25
N ILE A 729 -25.68 -12.78 27.60
CA ILE A 729 -25.97 -14.01 26.86
C ILE A 729 -25.29 -15.20 27.59
N GLY A 730 -26.13 -16.12 28.05
CA GLY A 730 -25.75 -17.22 28.93
C GLY A 730 -24.99 -18.36 28.26
N GLN A 731 -24.47 -19.27 29.08
CA GLN A 731 -23.67 -20.40 28.63
C GLN A 731 -24.50 -21.31 27.72
N ASN A 732 -24.01 -21.64 26.53
CA ASN A 732 -24.75 -22.42 25.52
C ASN A 732 -26.14 -21.86 25.16
N ALA A 733 -26.38 -20.55 25.28
CA ALA A 733 -27.71 -19.96 25.08
C ALA A 733 -28.35 -20.31 23.72
N PHE A 734 -27.57 -20.37 22.64
CA PHE A 734 -28.01 -20.73 21.29
C PHE A 734 -27.28 -21.95 20.73
N ARG A 735 -26.76 -22.82 21.60
CA ARG A 735 -25.96 -23.95 21.13
C ARG A 735 -26.77 -24.89 20.23
N ASP A 736 -26.19 -25.38 19.14
CA ASP A 736 -26.78 -26.33 18.19
C ASP A 736 -28.04 -25.76 17.49
N CYS A 737 -28.10 -24.43 17.28
CA CYS A 737 -29.12 -23.75 16.47
C CYS A 737 -28.70 -23.69 14.99
N GLU A 738 -28.66 -24.85 14.33
CA GLU A 738 -28.03 -25.09 13.02
C GLU A 738 -28.52 -24.18 11.87
N LYS A 739 -29.76 -23.68 11.94
CA LYS A 739 -30.34 -22.82 10.88
C LYS A 739 -30.25 -21.32 11.15
N LEU A 740 -29.70 -20.91 12.28
CA LEU A 740 -29.66 -19.50 12.66
C LEU A 740 -28.69 -18.76 11.73
N LYS A 741 -29.19 -17.82 10.93
CA LYS A 741 -28.43 -17.22 9.82
C LYS A 741 -27.63 -16.00 10.25
N SER A 742 -28.23 -15.14 11.06
CA SER A 742 -27.63 -13.89 11.49
C SER A 742 -28.07 -13.50 12.89
N VAL A 743 -27.14 -12.95 13.68
CA VAL A 743 -27.41 -12.32 14.97
C VAL A 743 -26.63 -11.02 15.06
N THR A 744 -27.33 -9.92 15.33
CA THR A 744 -26.68 -8.66 15.72
C THR A 744 -26.55 -8.61 17.24
N VAL A 745 -25.31 -8.52 17.73
CA VAL A 745 -24.97 -8.35 19.13
C VAL A 745 -24.88 -6.85 19.42
N PRO A 746 -25.84 -6.27 20.17
CA PRO A 746 -25.89 -4.83 20.39
C PRO A 746 -24.79 -4.35 21.34
N PHE A 747 -24.47 -3.06 21.29
CA PHE A 747 -23.40 -2.47 22.10
C PHE A 747 -23.58 -2.70 23.61
N SER A 748 -24.82 -2.86 24.07
CA SER A 748 -25.20 -3.09 25.48
C SER A 748 -24.76 -4.43 26.07
N VAL A 749 -24.37 -5.42 25.25
CA VAL A 749 -24.04 -6.77 25.73
C VAL A 749 -22.66 -6.76 26.41
N GLU A 750 -22.67 -6.82 27.74
CA GLU A 750 -21.49 -6.81 28.58
C GLU A 750 -20.93 -8.22 28.81
N ILE A 751 -21.76 -9.25 28.79
CA ILE A 751 -21.37 -10.62 29.13
C ILE A 751 -21.86 -11.59 28.05
N ILE A 752 -20.94 -12.38 27.47
CA ILE A 752 -21.28 -13.57 26.69
C ILE A 752 -20.52 -14.75 27.27
N LYS A 753 -21.23 -15.78 27.71
CA LYS A 753 -20.64 -16.96 28.36
C LYS A 753 -20.24 -18.05 27.37
N SER A 754 -19.46 -19.00 27.87
CA SER A 754 -18.89 -20.10 27.11
C SER A 754 -19.91 -20.86 26.25
N GLY A 755 -19.56 -21.11 24.98
CA GLY A 755 -20.34 -21.91 24.04
C GLY A 755 -21.68 -21.30 23.61
N ALA A 756 -21.90 -20.00 23.84
CA ALA A 756 -23.16 -19.32 23.53
C ALA A 756 -23.69 -19.60 22.11
N PHE A 757 -22.81 -19.66 21.11
CA PHE A 757 -23.15 -19.91 19.70
C PHE A 757 -22.51 -21.18 19.12
N ARG A 758 -22.14 -22.14 19.97
CA ARG A 758 -21.54 -23.40 19.51
C ARG A 758 -22.53 -24.20 18.65
N GLY A 759 -22.13 -24.78 17.53
CA GLY A 759 -22.98 -25.62 16.66
C GLY A 759 -23.95 -24.83 15.77
N CYS A 760 -23.68 -23.54 15.57
CA CYS A 760 -24.47 -22.65 14.71
C CYS A 760 -23.81 -22.48 13.32
N ASP A 761 -23.69 -23.56 12.56
CA ASP A 761 -22.87 -23.60 11.33
C ASP A 761 -23.26 -22.58 10.24
N ALA A 762 -24.52 -22.12 10.23
CA ALA A 762 -25.03 -21.14 9.27
C ALA A 762 -24.93 -19.67 9.72
N LEU A 763 -24.42 -19.42 10.93
CA LEU A 763 -24.50 -18.12 11.60
C LEU A 763 -23.39 -17.17 11.17
N THR A 764 -23.77 -15.96 10.78
CA THR A 764 -22.91 -14.77 10.78
C THR A 764 -23.27 -13.87 11.96
N ILE A 765 -22.29 -13.46 12.75
CA ILE A 765 -22.47 -12.60 13.92
C ILE A 765 -22.06 -11.19 13.54
N THR A 766 -22.95 -10.21 13.70
CA THR A 766 -22.60 -8.79 13.54
C THR A 766 -22.48 -8.19 14.93
N CYS A 767 -21.33 -7.61 15.26
CA CYS A 767 -21.11 -6.92 16.52
C CYS A 767 -21.14 -5.41 16.29
N GLU A 768 -21.95 -4.68 17.05
CA GLU A 768 -21.96 -3.21 17.01
C GLU A 768 -20.73 -2.56 17.67
N ARG A 769 -19.88 -3.39 18.29
CA ARG A 769 -18.58 -3.02 18.84
C ARG A 769 -17.47 -3.27 17.83
N THR A 770 -16.38 -2.53 17.95
CA THR A 770 -15.11 -2.87 17.28
C THR A 770 -14.44 -4.05 17.99
N GLN A 771 -13.49 -4.72 17.34
CA GLN A 771 -12.76 -5.85 17.94
C GLN A 771 -11.96 -5.45 19.19
N GLU A 772 -11.55 -4.18 19.29
CA GLU A 772 -10.82 -3.65 20.45
C GLU A 772 -11.74 -3.34 21.65
N GLN A 773 -13.04 -3.24 21.42
CA GLN A 773 -14.05 -2.92 22.43
C GLN A 773 -14.71 -4.15 23.06
N ILE A 774 -14.16 -5.35 22.83
CA ILE A 774 -14.70 -6.60 23.41
C ILE A 774 -14.60 -6.55 24.94
N PRO A 775 -15.73 -6.69 25.68
CA PRO A 775 -15.70 -6.77 27.13
C PRO A 775 -14.85 -7.95 27.62
N ALA A 776 -13.99 -7.73 28.62
CA ALA A 776 -13.18 -8.78 29.24
C ALA A 776 -14.01 -9.91 29.89
N THR A 777 -15.31 -9.67 30.06
CA THR A 777 -16.32 -10.60 30.57
C THR A 777 -16.92 -11.52 29.50
N TRP A 778 -16.55 -11.36 28.22
CA TRP A 778 -16.86 -12.34 27.18
C TRP A 778 -15.91 -13.53 27.33
N ASP A 779 -16.49 -14.72 27.55
CA ASP A 779 -15.75 -15.97 27.71
C ASP A 779 -15.02 -16.30 26.40
N SER A 780 -13.74 -16.65 26.44
CA SER A 780 -12.96 -16.89 25.22
C SER A 780 -13.50 -18.01 24.31
N ASN A 781 -14.44 -18.84 24.78
CA ASN A 781 -15.11 -19.87 23.97
C ASN A 781 -16.58 -19.52 23.65
N TRP A 782 -16.98 -18.24 23.73
CA TRP A 782 -18.35 -17.82 23.44
C TRP A 782 -18.79 -18.16 22.00
N ASN A 783 -17.87 -18.04 21.05
CA ASN A 783 -18.00 -18.43 19.63
C ASN A 783 -17.03 -19.58 19.30
N GLN A 784 -17.24 -20.75 19.92
CA GLN A 784 -16.27 -21.86 19.90
C GLN A 784 -16.00 -22.45 18.50
N ASP A 785 -16.95 -22.38 17.57
CA ASP A 785 -16.81 -22.95 16.22
C ASP A 785 -16.41 -21.90 15.17
N ASP A 786 -15.90 -20.75 15.62
CA ASP A 786 -15.40 -19.65 14.77
C ASP A 786 -16.43 -19.19 13.71
N CYS A 787 -17.69 -19.06 14.10
CA CYS A 787 -18.72 -18.47 13.22
C CYS A 787 -18.23 -17.08 12.75
N PRO A 788 -18.38 -16.70 11.47
CA PRO A 788 -17.94 -15.40 10.96
C PRO A 788 -18.45 -14.25 11.83
N VAL A 789 -17.54 -13.39 12.28
CA VAL A 789 -17.88 -12.18 13.05
C VAL A 789 -17.55 -10.94 12.22
N ILE A 790 -18.56 -10.13 11.96
CA ILE A 790 -18.45 -8.80 11.36
C ILE A 790 -18.42 -7.81 12.51
N TRP A 791 -17.28 -7.19 12.74
CA TRP A 791 -17.13 -6.10 13.72
C TRP A 791 -17.54 -4.78 13.08
N LYS A 792 -18.02 -3.84 13.88
CA LYS A 792 -18.22 -2.47 13.43
C LYS A 792 -16.86 -1.90 13.01
N ASP A 793 -16.75 -1.39 11.77
CA ASP A 793 -15.54 -0.74 11.28
C ASP A 793 -15.29 0.57 12.05
N GLU A 794 -14.02 0.85 12.38
CA GLU A 794 -13.61 2.11 13.04
C GLU A 794 -13.82 3.36 12.16
N SER A 795 -14.24 3.19 10.91
CA SER A 795 -14.60 4.29 10.00
C SER A 795 -15.96 4.92 10.27
N GLU A 796 -16.76 4.41 11.23
CA GLU A 796 -18.10 4.91 11.56
C GLU A 796 -18.27 5.43 13.01
N SER A 797 -17.22 5.93 13.65
CA SER A 797 -17.34 6.65 14.95
C SER A 797 -16.85 8.09 14.88
#